data_AF-Q60504-F1
#
_entry.id   AF-Q60504-F1
#
_cell.length_a   1.000
_cell.length_b   1.000
_cell.length_c   1.000
_cell.angle_alpha   90.00
_cell.angle_beta   90.00
_cell.angle_gamma   90.00
#
_symmetry.space_group_name_H-M   'P 1'
#
loop_
_entity.id
_entity.type
_entity.pdbx_description
1 polymer ?
#
loop_
_entity_poly.entity_id
_entity_poly.type
_entity_poly.pdbx_seq_one_letter_code
_entity_poly.pdbx_strand_id
1 'polypeptide(L)'
;RRLSSFVTKGYRTRRLAADFSVPLIIDIKCTKLFVEALGQIGPAPPLKVHVDCMTSQKLVRLPGLIDVHVHLREPGGTHKEDFASGTAAALAGGVTMVCAMPNTRPPIIDAPALALAQKLAEAGARCDFALFLGASSENAGTLGAVAGSAAGLKLYLNETFSELRLDSVAQWMEHFETWPSHLPIVAHAERQSVAAVLMVAQLTQRPVHICHVARKEEILLIKTAKAQGLPVTCEVAPHHLFLNREDLERLGPGRGEVRPELGSREDMEALWENMAVIDCFASDHAPHTLEEKCGPKPPPGFPGLETMLPLLLTAVSEGRLSLDDLLQRLHHNPRRIFHLPLQEDTYVEVDLEHEWTIPSHMPFSKARWTPFEGQKVKGTIRRVVLRGEVAYIDGQVLVPPGYGQDVRKWPQGAVPQPPPSAPATTEITTTPERPRRVIPGLPDGRFHLPPRIHRASDPGLPAEEPKEKPSRKVVEPELMGTPDGPCYPAPPVPRQASPQNLGSSGLLHPQTSPLLHSLVGQHILSVKQFTKDQMSHLFNVAHTLRMMVQKERSLDILKGKVMASMFYEVSTRTSSSFAAAMARLGGAVLSFSEATSSVQKGESLADSVQTMSCYADVVVLRHPQPGAVELAAKHCRRPVINAGDGVGEHPTQALLDIFTIREELGTVNGMTITMVGDLKHGRTVHSLACLLTQYRVSLRYVAPPSLR
;
A
#
# COMPACT_ATOMS: atom_id res chain seq x y z
N ARG A 1 13.73 6.80 -7.20
CA ARG A 1 14.93 7.07 -6.34
C ARG A 1 15.84 5.83 -6.39
N ARG A 2 17.17 5.98 -6.20
CA ARG A 2 18.14 4.86 -6.38
C ARG A 2 18.04 3.82 -5.25
N LEU A 3 18.07 2.53 -5.62
CA LEU A 3 18.19 1.39 -4.70
C LEU A 3 19.66 1.14 -4.34
N SER A 4 19.98 1.04 -3.05
CA SER A 4 21.32 0.71 -2.55
C SER A 4 21.47 -0.79 -2.19
N SER A 5 22.39 -1.45 -2.90
CA SER A 5 23.34 -2.43 -2.34
C SER A 5 22.80 -3.47 -1.31
N PHE A 6 21.81 -4.25 -1.73
CA PHE A 6 21.45 -5.57 -1.16
C PHE A 6 21.18 -5.65 0.34
N VAL A 7 20.34 -4.73 0.84
CA VAL A 7 19.56 -4.98 2.06
C VAL A 7 18.48 -6.03 1.74
N THR A 8 18.67 -7.29 2.14
CA THR A 8 17.73 -8.39 1.81
C THR A 8 16.36 -8.18 2.47
N LYS A 9 15.27 -8.71 1.89
CA LYS A 9 13.92 -8.60 2.47
C LYS A 9 13.90 -9.08 3.94
N GLY A 10 14.46 -10.26 4.20
CA GLY A 10 14.61 -10.81 5.55
C GLY A 10 15.60 -10.07 6.47
N TYR A 11 16.44 -9.16 5.97
CA TYR A 11 17.13 -8.19 6.83
C TYR A 11 16.19 -7.05 7.22
N ARG A 12 15.44 -6.47 6.26
CA ARG A 12 14.49 -5.37 6.53
C ARG A 12 13.44 -5.77 7.56
N THR A 13 12.85 -6.96 7.42
CA THR A 13 11.87 -7.48 8.39
C THR A 13 12.47 -7.72 9.78
N ARG A 14 13.74 -8.15 9.87
CA ARG A 14 14.42 -8.34 11.16
C ARG A 14 14.72 -7.00 11.86
N ARG A 15 15.21 -6.02 11.11
CA ARG A 15 15.44 -4.66 11.63
C ARG A 15 14.15 -4.03 12.13
N LEU A 16 13.08 -4.13 11.34
CA LEU A 16 11.76 -3.61 11.67
C LEU A 16 11.18 -4.26 12.95
N ALA A 17 11.34 -5.57 13.12
CA ALA A 17 10.95 -6.23 14.36
C ALA A 17 11.79 -5.76 15.57
N ALA A 18 13.08 -5.46 15.38
CA ALA A 18 13.91 -4.84 16.42
C ALA A 18 13.46 -3.41 16.76
N ASP A 19 13.27 -2.55 15.76
CA ASP A 19 12.82 -1.14 15.91
C ASP A 19 11.49 -1.05 16.70
N PHE A 20 10.60 -2.03 16.56
CA PHE A 20 9.28 -2.07 17.23
C PHE A 20 9.15 -3.13 18.35
N SER A 21 10.26 -3.68 18.86
CA SER A 21 10.29 -4.66 19.97
C SER A 21 9.43 -5.94 19.75
N VAL A 22 9.21 -6.35 18.50
CA VAL A 22 8.47 -7.56 18.13
C VAL A 22 9.35 -8.79 18.36
N PRO A 23 8.85 -9.87 19.00
CA PRO A 23 9.62 -11.09 19.24
C PRO A 23 10.20 -11.70 17.95
N LEU A 24 11.52 -11.70 17.83
CA LEU A 24 12.22 -12.12 16.61
C LEU A 24 12.60 -13.59 16.65
N ILE A 25 12.19 -14.35 15.62
CA ILE A 25 12.59 -15.75 15.41
C ILE A 25 13.46 -15.84 14.15
N ILE A 26 14.62 -16.47 14.26
CA ILE A 26 15.66 -16.53 13.20
C ILE A 26 16.18 -17.95 12.96
N ASP A 27 16.89 -18.14 11.84
CA ASP A 27 17.40 -19.44 11.32
C ASP A 27 16.41 -20.61 11.33
N ILE A 28 15.14 -20.33 10.99
CA ILE A 28 14.10 -21.35 10.83
C ILE A 28 14.44 -22.24 9.62
N LYS A 29 15.05 -23.40 9.87
CA LYS A 29 15.48 -24.35 8.82
C LYS A 29 14.32 -25.06 8.12
N CYS A 30 13.18 -25.22 8.78
CA CYS A 30 11.96 -25.79 8.19
C CYS A 30 10.74 -24.92 8.53
N THR A 31 10.50 -23.88 7.73
CA THR A 31 9.39 -22.93 7.94
C THR A 31 8.03 -23.62 7.94
N LYS A 32 7.84 -24.69 7.14
CA LYS A 32 6.57 -25.42 7.09
C LYS A 32 6.24 -26.04 8.45
N LEU A 33 7.13 -26.85 9.01
CA LEU A 33 6.94 -27.47 10.33
C LEU A 33 6.78 -26.42 11.45
N PHE A 34 7.43 -25.26 11.34
CA PHE A 34 7.27 -24.18 12.31
C PHE A 34 5.86 -23.54 12.25
N VAL A 35 5.34 -23.25 11.05
CA VAL A 35 3.98 -22.72 10.87
C VAL A 35 2.93 -23.76 11.28
N GLU A 36 3.15 -25.03 10.94
CA GLU A 36 2.30 -26.16 11.33
C GLU A 36 2.27 -26.36 12.85
N ALA A 37 3.42 -26.21 13.52
CA ALA A 37 3.50 -26.23 14.99
C ALA A 37 2.84 -25.00 15.64
N LEU A 38 2.94 -23.80 15.04
CA LEU A 38 2.21 -22.62 15.54
C LEU A 38 0.69 -22.86 15.55
N GLY A 39 0.15 -23.55 14.52
CA GLY A 39 -1.25 -23.97 14.47
C GLY A 39 -1.67 -25.00 15.53
N GLN A 40 -0.70 -25.60 16.25
CA GLN A 40 -0.94 -26.55 17.35
C GLN A 40 -0.78 -25.90 18.74
N ILE A 41 -0.20 -24.69 18.83
CA ILE A 41 0.11 -24.02 20.12
C ILE A 41 -1.04 -23.08 20.52
N GLY A 42 -2.19 -23.68 20.86
CA GLY A 42 -3.26 -23.03 21.62
C GLY A 42 -3.84 -21.74 21.02
N PRO A 43 -4.39 -20.82 21.86
CA PRO A 43 -4.81 -19.51 21.39
C PRO A 43 -3.61 -18.60 21.11
N ALA A 44 -3.71 -17.77 20.07
CA ALA A 44 -2.66 -16.83 19.70
C ALA A 44 -2.32 -15.86 20.86
N PRO A 45 -1.04 -15.52 21.08
CA PRO A 45 -0.65 -14.56 22.11
C PRO A 45 -1.22 -13.17 21.81
N PRO A 46 -1.75 -12.42 22.80
CA PRO A 46 -2.33 -11.11 22.57
C PRO A 46 -1.26 -10.09 22.15
N LEU A 47 -1.20 -9.79 20.85
CA LEU A 47 -0.28 -8.83 20.26
C LEU A 47 -0.69 -7.39 20.61
N LYS A 48 -0.10 -6.84 21.67
CA LYS A 48 -0.15 -5.39 21.97
C LYS A 48 0.77 -4.60 21.02
N VAL A 49 0.33 -4.40 19.78
CA VAL A 49 0.93 -3.42 18.85
C VAL A 49 -0.15 -2.64 18.12
N HIS A 50 0.00 -1.33 18.04
CA HIS A 50 -0.81 -0.44 17.19
C HIS A 50 -0.31 -0.48 15.72
N VAL A 51 0.19 -1.64 15.31
CA VAL A 51 0.88 -1.90 14.04
C VAL A 51 0.34 -3.23 13.52
N ASP A 52 -0.63 -3.12 12.63
CA ASP A 52 -1.42 -4.23 12.07
C ASP A 52 -0.64 -5.04 11.04
N CYS A 53 0.11 -4.39 10.16
CA CYS A 53 1.09 -5.02 9.28
C CYS A 53 2.25 -4.07 8.96
N MET A 54 3.40 -4.61 8.56
CA MET A 54 4.44 -3.83 7.88
C MET A 54 5.12 -4.66 6.80
N THR A 55 5.05 -4.20 5.55
CA THR A 55 5.68 -4.85 4.40
C THR A 55 7.00 -4.16 3.99
N SER A 56 7.84 -4.90 3.26
CA SER A 56 9.03 -4.36 2.60
C SER A 56 8.74 -3.57 1.31
N GLN A 57 7.48 -3.56 0.86
CA GLN A 57 6.95 -2.77 -0.26
C GLN A 57 6.54 -1.37 0.23
N LYS A 58 6.62 -0.35 -0.63
CA LYS A 58 6.11 0.99 -0.29
C LYS A 58 4.63 1.05 -0.67
N LEU A 59 3.76 0.73 0.29
CA LEU A 59 2.32 0.94 0.10
C LEU A 59 2.00 2.43 -0.02
N VAL A 60 0.93 2.73 -0.75
CA VAL A 60 0.31 4.06 -0.81
C VAL A 60 -1.06 3.94 -0.16
N ARG A 61 -1.31 4.78 0.85
CA ARG A 61 -2.61 4.88 1.52
C ARG A 61 -3.48 5.88 0.78
N LEU A 62 -4.65 5.42 0.34
CA LEU A 62 -5.72 6.20 -0.27
C LEU A 62 -6.87 6.34 0.74
N PRO A 63 -7.75 7.35 0.63
CA PRO A 63 -9.04 7.32 1.31
C PRO A 63 -9.89 6.11 0.84
N GLY A 64 -10.95 5.80 1.56
CA GLY A 64 -11.98 4.87 1.06
C GLY A 64 -12.55 5.33 -0.29
N LEU A 65 -12.47 4.47 -1.31
CA LEU A 65 -12.95 4.79 -2.66
C LEU A 65 -14.42 4.43 -2.84
N ILE A 66 -15.06 5.09 -3.80
CA ILE A 66 -16.52 5.10 -3.94
C ILE A 66 -16.88 4.78 -5.38
N ASP A 67 -17.75 3.80 -5.57
CA ASP A 67 -18.32 3.47 -6.87
C ASP A 67 -19.81 3.81 -6.90
N VAL A 68 -20.17 4.79 -7.74
CA VAL A 68 -21.54 5.32 -7.80
C VAL A 68 -22.45 4.57 -8.79
N HIS A 69 -21.94 3.52 -9.46
CA HIS A 69 -22.71 2.74 -10.45
C HIS A 69 -22.41 1.24 -10.34
N VAL A 70 -23.17 0.53 -9.50
CA VAL A 70 -23.10 -0.93 -9.37
C VAL A 70 -24.47 -1.59 -9.48
N HIS A 71 -24.53 -2.80 -10.05
CA HIS A 71 -25.73 -3.62 -10.13
C HIS A 71 -25.56 -4.89 -9.31
N LEU A 72 -25.89 -4.84 -8.01
CA LEU A 72 -25.70 -5.97 -7.07
C LEU A 72 -26.76 -7.09 -7.21
N ARG A 73 -27.70 -6.93 -8.15
CA ARG A 73 -28.70 -7.93 -8.62
C ARG A 73 -29.67 -8.50 -7.58
N GLU A 74 -29.58 -8.12 -6.32
CA GLU A 74 -30.49 -8.52 -5.25
C GLU A 74 -31.48 -7.38 -4.94
N PRO A 75 -32.82 -7.63 -4.88
CA PRO A 75 -33.50 -8.92 -5.02
C PRO A 75 -33.58 -9.49 -6.44
N GLY A 76 -33.78 -10.82 -6.52
CA GLY A 76 -34.30 -11.53 -7.70
C GLY A 76 -33.32 -11.93 -8.80
N GLY A 77 -32.04 -11.55 -8.70
CA GLY A 77 -30.97 -11.96 -9.62
C GLY A 77 -29.77 -12.58 -8.89
N THR A 78 -29.98 -13.16 -7.71
CA THR A 78 -28.92 -13.55 -6.75
C THR A 78 -27.93 -14.61 -7.25
N HIS A 79 -28.21 -15.28 -8.36
CA HIS A 79 -27.26 -16.17 -9.06
C HIS A 79 -26.18 -15.43 -9.86
N LYS A 80 -26.47 -14.20 -10.30
CA LYS A 80 -25.55 -13.32 -11.04
C LYS A 80 -24.57 -12.61 -10.11
N GLU A 81 -25.09 -12.12 -8.99
CA GLU A 81 -24.42 -11.44 -7.88
C GLU A 81 -25.42 -11.28 -6.73
N ASP A 82 -24.98 -11.11 -5.48
CA ASP A 82 -25.83 -10.65 -4.36
C ASP A 82 -25.14 -9.52 -3.58
N PHE A 83 -25.80 -8.93 -2.57
CA PHE A 83 -25.16 -7.87 -1.77
C PHE A 83 -23.86 -8.34 -1.09
N ALA A 84 -23.76 -9.61 -0.70
CA ALA A 84 -22.62 -10.16 0.04
C ALA A 84 -21.42 -10.55 -0.83
N SER A 85 -21.63 -10.94 -2.09
CA SER A 85 -20.57 -11.22 -3.06
C SER A 85 -20.15 -9.96 -3.83
N GLY A 86 -21.09 -9.12 -4.24
CA GLY A 86 -20.80 -7.87 -4.94
C GLY A 86 -20.07 -6.84 -4.06
N THR A 87 -20.39 -6.75 -2.77
CA THR A 87 -19.59 -5.90 -1.84
C THR A 87 -18.28 -6.54 -1.41
N ALA A 88 -18.12 -7.86 -1.50
CA ALA A 88 -16.80 -8.50 -1.37
C ALA A 88 -15.90 -8.16 -2.57
N ALA A 89 -16.47 -8.17 -3.79
CA ALA A 89 -15.82 -7.70 -5.00
C ALA A 89 -15.45 -6.20 -4.93
N ALA A 90 -16.32 -5.36 -4.34
CA ALA A 90 -16.03 -3.96 -4.08
C ALA A 90 -14.80 -3.79 -3.16
N LEU A 91 -14.78 -4.45 -1.99
CA LEU A 91 -13.66 -4.39 -1.05
C LEU A 91 -12.34 -4.88 -1.68
N ALA A 92 -12.38 -5.96 -2.46
CA ALA A 92 -11.20 -6.46 -3.17
C ALA A 92 -10.71 -5.49 -4.26
N GLY A 93 -11.63 -4.76 -4.92
CA GLY A 93 -11.33 -3.64 -5.81
C GLY A 93 -10.89 -2.34 -5.12
N GLY A 94 -10.87 -2.30 -3.78
CA GLY A 94 -10.53 -1.10 -2.99
C GLY A 94 -11.67 -0.10 -2.83
N VAL A 95 -12.91 -0.48 -3.12
CA VAL A 95 -14.11 0.33 -2.95
C VAL A 95 -14.73 0.07 -1.58
N THR A 96 -14.93 1.13 -0.79
CA THR A 96 -15.46 1.09 0.59
C THR A 96 -16.91 1.56 0.70
N MET A 97 -17.44 2.18 -0.35
CA MET A 97 -18.85 2.58 -0.43
C MET A 97 -19.39 2.45 -1.85
N VAL A 98 -20.61 1.92 -2.01
CA VAL A 98 -21.24 1.68 -3.32
C VAL A 98 -22.64 2.28 -3.44
N CYS A 99 -23.01 2.81 -4.61
CA CYS A 99 -24.39 3.21 -4.91
C CYS A 99 -25.04 2.19 -5.86
N ALA A 100 -25.99 1.41 -5.34
CA ALA A 100 -26.59 0.29 -6.08
C ALA A 100 -27.81 0.72 -6.90
N MET A 101 -27.83 0.33 -8.17
CA MET A 101 -28.85 0.71 -9.17
C MET A 101 -30.16 -0.06 -9.03
N PRO A 102 -31.31 0.52 -9.44
CA PRO A 102 -32.65 0.05 -9.03
C PRO A 102 -33.24 -1.04 -9.92
N ASN A 103 -32.54 -1.53 -10.95
CA ASN A 103 -33.06 -2.52 -11.91
C ASN A 103 -32.95 -3.98 -11.40
N THR A 104 -33.33 -4.19 -10.15
CA THR A 104 -33.49 -5.49 -9.48
C THR A 104 -34.82 -6.16 -9.88
N ARG A 105 -35.18 -7.29 -9.25
CA ARG A 105 -36.48 -7.96 -9.44
C ARG A 105 -37.11 -8.31 -8.07
N PRO A 106 -38.14 -7.58 -7.59
CA PRO A 106 -38.75 -6.40 -8.22
C PRO A 106 -37.76 -5.22 -8.34
N PRO A 107 -37.97 -4.31 -9.29
CA PRO A 107 -37.16 -3.10 -9.40
C PRO A 107 -37.50 -2.12 -8.26
N ILE A 108 -36.53 -1.30 -7.86
CA ILE A 108 -36.65 -0.36 -6.75
C ILE A 108 -37.35 0.92 -7.22
N ILE A 109 -38.65 0.83 -7.52
CA ILE A 109 -39.48 1.94 -8.05
C ILE A 109 -40.56 2.45 -7.08
N ASP A 110 -40.64 1.88 -5.88
CA ASP A 110 -41.61 2.28 -4.86
C ASP A 110 -41.04 2.11 -3.44
N ALA A 111 -41.75 2.63 -2.44
CA ALA A 111 -41.35 2.56 -1.04
C ALA A 111 -41.26 1.13 -0.49
N PRO A 112 -42.21 0.20 -0.75
CA PRO A 112 -42.07 -1.21 -0.41
C PRO A 112 -40.80 -1.89 -0.97
N ALA A 113 -40.49 -1.69 -2.25
CA ALA A 113 -39.32 -2.25 -2.91
C ALA A 113 -38.02 -1.67 -2.36
N LEU A 114 -37.98 -0.36 -2.07
CA LEU A 114 -36.84 0.27 -1.39
C LEU A 114 -36.65 -0.28 0.03
N ALA A 115 -37.73 -0.40 0.82
CA ALA A 115 -37.66 -0.94 2.18
C ALA A 115 -37.27 -2.43 2.22
N LEU A 116 -37.59 -3.21 1.17
CA LEU A 116 -37.10 -4.57 0.98
C LEU A 116 -35.60 -4.58 0.64
N ALA A 117 -35.19 -3.80 -0.36
CA ALA A 117 -33.79 -3.74 -0.80
C ALA A 117 -32.86 -3.20 0.29
N GLN A 118 -33.29 -2.21 1.07
CA GLN A 118 -32.56 -1.72 2.26
C GLN A 118 -32.31 -2.84 3.26
N LYS A 119 -33.32 -3.65 3.61
CA LYS A 119 -33.15 -4.77 4.55
C LYS A 119 -32.24 -5.88 4.03
N LEU A 120 -32.29 -6.17 2.73
CA LEU A 120 -31.38 -7.13 2.09
C LEU A 120 -29.94 -6.61 2.08
N ALA A 121 -29.76 -5.32 1.78
CA ALA A 121 -28.46 -4.67 1.85
C ALA A 121 -27.90 -4.61 3.28
N GLU A 122 -28.71 -4.25 4.28
CA GLU A 122 -28.31 -4.24 5.70
C GLU A 122 -27.98 -5.64 6.26
N ALA A 123 -28.49 -6.71 5.64
CA ALA A 123 -28.16 -8.10 6.00
C ALA A 123 -26.99 -8.69 5.18
N GLY A 124 -26.78 -8.21 3.95
CA GLY A 124 -25.82 -8.78 3.00
C GLY A 124 -24.54 -7.98 2.82
N ALA A 125 -24.58 -6.65 2.90
CA ALA A 125 -23.47 -5.79 2.50
C ALA A 125 -22.27 -5.88 3.45
N ARG A 126 -21.07 -5.84 2.88
CA ARG A 126 -19.77 -5.86 3.59
C ARG A 126 -19.07 -4.50 3.59
N CYS A 127 -19.37 -3.68 2.60
CA CYS A 127 -19.00 -2.26 2.53
C CYS A 127 -20.25 -1.39 2.64
N ASP A 128 -20.09 -0.11 2.96
CA ASP A 128 -21.23 0.79 3.12
C ASP A 128 -21.91 1.08 1.78
N PHE A 129 -23.16 1.54 1.79
CA PHE A 129 -23.93 1.69 0.56
C PHE A 129 -24.99 2.78 0.62
N ALA A 130 -25.48 3.16 -0.55
CA ALA A 130 -26.76 3.83 -0.75
C ALA A 130 -27.51 3.13 -1.91
N LEU A 131 -28.83 3.17 -1.92
CA LEU A 131 -29.65 2.54 -2.97
C LEU A 131 -30.35 3.61 -3.82
N PHE A 132 -30.28 3.50 -5.15
CA PHE A 132 -31.06 4.38 -6.03
C PHE A 132 -32.55 4.01 -6.00
N LEU A 133 -33.41 5.00 -6.24
CA LEU A 133 -34.77 4.78 -6.74
C LEU A 133 -34.76 4.81 -8.26
N GLY A 134 -35.58 4.00 -8.90
CA GLY A 134 -35.80 4.00 -10.34
C GLY A 134 -37.01 4.84 -10.72
N ALA A 135 -36.88 5.63 -11.78
CA ALA A 135 -38.03 6.23 -12.43
C ALA A 135 -38.79 5.17 -13.25
N SER A 136 -40.13 5.24 -13.24
CA SER A 136 -41.04 4.45 -14.08
C SER A 136 -42.10 5.38 -14.70
N SER A 137 -42.97 4.83 -15.54
CA SER A 137 -44.07 5.58 -16.17
C SER A 137 -45.14 6.05 -15.17
N GLU A 138 -45.26 5.39 -14.01
CA GLU A 138 -46.38 5.58 -13.07
C GLU A 138 -45.97 6.22 -11.72
N ASN A 139 -44.67 6.35 -11.43
CA ASN A 139 -44.20 6.71 -10.08
C ASN A 139 -43.76 8.17 -9.88
N ALA A 140 -43.87 9.03 -10.91
CA ALA A 140 -43.68 10.47 -10.76
C ALA A 140 -44.61 11.04 -9.66
N GLY A 141 -44.15 12.05 -8.92
CA GLY A 141 -44.87 12.59 -7.75
C GLY A 141 -44.92 11.67 -6.51
N THR A 142 -44.92 10.35 -6.67
CA THR A 142 -45.18 9.42 -5.54
C THR A 142 -43.98 9.25 -4.59
N LEU A 143 -42.75 9.44 -5.08
CA LEU A 143 -41.52 9.07 -4.35
C LEU A 143 -41.10 10.07 -3.25
N GLY A 144 -41.72 11.25 -3.16
CA GLY A 144 -41.24 12.36 -2.32
C GLY A 144 -41.01 12.01 -0.84
N ALA A 145 -41.83 11.12 -0.28
CA ALA A 145 -41.73 10.69 1.12
C ALA A 145 -40.51 9.79 1.43
N VAL A 146 -39.95 9.10 0.43
CA VAL A 146 -38.78 8.21 0.56
C VAL A 146 -37.55 8.73 -0.18
N ALA A 147 -37.68 9.76 -1.01
CA ALA A 147 -36.61 10.27 -1.86
C ALA A 147 -35.30 10.56 -1.11
N GLY A 148 -35.39 11.14 0.10
CA GLY A 148 -34.22 11.47 0.94
C GLY A 148 -33.45 10.27 1.50
N SER A 149 -34.03 9.05 1.48
CA SER A 149 -33.34 7.82 1.89
C SER A 149 -32.67 7.08 0.72
N ALA A 150 -32.75 7.60 -0.50
CA ALA A 150 -32.11 7.05 -1.68
C ALA A 150 -30.77 7.74 -2.02
N ALA A 151 -29.90 7.07 -2.78
CA ALA A 151 -28.71 7.67 -3.38
C ALA A 151 -29.07 8.86 -4.29
N GLY A 152 -30.14 8.68 -5.07
CA GLY A 152 -30.73 9.62 -6.02
C GLY A 152 -31.85 8.92 -6.82
N LEU A 153 -32.32 9.55 -7.89
CA LEU A 153 -33.23 8.95 -8.86
C LEU A 153 -32.48 8.56 -10.15
N LYS A 154 -32.63 7.31 -10.60
CA LYS A 154 -32.07 6.79 -11.86
C LYS A 154 -33.14 6.68 -12.94
N LEU A 155 -32.92 7.37 -14.05
CA LEU A 155 -33.72 7.27 -15.27
C LEU A 155 -33.00 6.38 -16.29
N TYR A 156 -33.76 5.58 -17.04
CA TYR A 156 -33.28 4.81 -18.17
C TYR A 156 -33.91 5.34 -19.48
N LEU A 157 -33.11 6.04 -20.29
CA LEU A 157 -33.58 6.82 -21.45
C LEU A 157 -33.25 6.17 -22.81
N ASN A 158 -32.77 4.93 -22.77
CA ASN A 158 -32.35 4.12 -23.92
C ASN A 158 -32.69 2.65 -23.64
N GLU A 159 -32.44 1.77 -24.61
CA GLU A 159 -32.62 0.33 -24.44
C GLU A 159 -31.62 -0.28 -23.46
N THR A 160 -32.14 -1.05 -22.52
CA THR A 160 -31.41 -1.64 -21.40
C THR A 160 -32.06 -2.96 -21.00
N PHE A 161 -31.45 -3.73 -20.11
CA PHE A 161 -31.96 -5.03 -19.64
C PHE A 161 -33.19 -4.92 -18.70
N SER A 162 -33.61 -3.70 -18.35
CA SER A 162 -34.69 -3.44 -17.40
C SER A 162 -35.98 -2.95 -18.05
N GLU A 163 -37.11 -3.27 -17.42
CA GLU A 163 -38.46 -2.79 -17.76
C GLU A 163 -38.68 -1.29 -17.40
N LEU A 164 -37.63 -0.56 -17.01
CA LEU A 164 -37.68 0.84 -16.51
C LEU A 164 -37.41 1.91 -17.58
N ARG A 165 -37.53 1.57 -18.87
CA ARG A 165 -37.33 2.51 -19.98
C ARG A 165 -38.46 3.54 -20.00
N LEU A 166 -38.11 4.83 -20.05
CA LEU A 166 -39.08 5.93 -20.20
C LEU A 166 -39.16 6.38 -21.66
N ASP A 167 -40.24 6.04 -22.35
CA ASP A 167 -40.40 6.30 -23.79
C ASP A 167 -40.79 7.74 -24.17
N SER A 168 -41.24 8.56 -23.22
CA SER A 168 -41.64 9.95 -23.49
C SER A 168 -40.82 10.97 -22.71
N VAL A 169 -40.29 11.97 -23.40
CA VAL A 169 -39.61 13.14 -22.81
C VAL A 169 -40.51 13.89 -21.81
N ALA A 170 -41.84 13.82 -21.97
CA ALA A 170 -42.78 14.39 -21.01
C ALA A 170 -42.69 13.70 -19.64
N GLN A 171 -42.52 12.38 -19.59
CA GLN A 171 -42.30 11.63 -18.33
C GLN A 171 -40.95 12.02 -17.72
N TRP A 172 -39.93 12.32 -18.55
CA TRP A 172 -38.64 12.78 -18.05
C TRP A 172 -38.77 14.15 -17.39
N MET A 173 -39.54 15.08 -18.00
CA MET A 173 -39.86 16.37 -17.39
C MET A 173 -40.63 16.20 -16.08
N GLU A 174 -41.67 15.36 -16.05
CA GLU A 174 -42.46 15.10 -14.84
C GLU A 174 -41.61 14.57 -13.68
N HIS A 175 -40.64 13.70 -13.96
CA HIS A 175 -39.65 13.24 -12.95
C HIS A 175 -38.71 14.36 -12.49
N PHE A 176 -38.24 15.23 -13.38
CA PHE A 176 -37.42 16.38 -13.00
C PHE A 176 -38.22 17.46 -12.25
N GLU A 177 -39.53 17.59 -12.48
CA GLU A 177 -40.40 18.54 -11.79
C GLU A 177 -40.83 18.02 -10.40
N THR A 178 -41.08 16.72 -10.26
CA THR A 178 -41.65 16.14 -9.03
C THR A 178 -40.63 15.54 -8.05
N TRP A 179 -39.46 15.08 -8.50
CA TRP A 179 -38.38 14.65 -7.61
C TRP A 179 -37.86 15.85 -6.79
N PRO A 180 -37.45 15.72 -5.51
CA PRO A 180 -36.96 16.89 -4.77
C PRO A 180 -35.74 17.56 -5.43
N SER A 181 -35.76 18.90 -5.54
CA SER A 181 -34.79 19.69 -6.32
C SER A 181 -33.34 19.59 -5.85
N HIS A 182 -33.14 19.34 -4.56
CA HIS A 182 -31.83 19.19 -3.91
C HIS A 182 -31.25 17.77 -3.99
N LEU A 183 -31.98 16.80 -4.54
CA LEU A 183 -31.53 15.40 -4.63
C LEU A 183 -30.97 15.06 -6.02
N PRO A 184 -29.95 14.18 -6.11
CA PRO A 184 -29.35 13.80 -7.39
C PRO A 184 -30.34 13.14 -8.34
N ILE A 185 -30.18 13.45 -9.64
CA ILE A 185 -30.77 12.71 -10.76
C ILE A 185 -29.61 12.19 -11.63
N VAL A 186 -29.60 10.88 -11.88
CA VAL A 186 -28.67 10.20 -12.79
C VAL A 186 -29.43 9.62 -13.99
N ALA A 187 -28.83 9.66 -15.19
CA ALA A 187 -29.47 9.17 -16.41
C ALA A 187 -28.57 8.20 -17.18
N HIS A 188 -29.10 7.01 -17.51
CA HIS A 188 -28.60 6.25 -18.66
C HIS A 188 -29.06 7.01 -19.91
N ALA A 189 -28.14 7.74 -20.54
CA ALA A 189 -28.40 8.52 -21.74
C ALA A 189 -27.26 8.31 -22.74
N GLU A 190 -27.60 7.81 -23.93
CA GLU A 190 -26.65 7.57 -25.03
C GLU A 190 -26.91 8.50 -26.20
N ARG A 191 -25.84 8.96 -26.85
CA ARG A 191 -25.88 9.80 -28.07
C ARG A 191 -26.84 11.00 -27.92
N GLN A 192 -27.81 11.15 -28.82
CA GLN A 192 -28.81 12.22 -28.76
C GLN A 192 -29.68 12.24 -27.48
N SER A 193 -29.80 11.14 -26.73
CA SER A 193 -30.50 11.15 -25.44
C SER A 193 -29.76 12.03 -24.41
N VAL A 194 -28.44 12.20 -24.53
CA VAL A 194 -27.66 13.14 -23.70
C VAL A 194 -28.10 14.58 -23.97
N ALA A 195 -28.29 14.96 -25.23
CA ALA A 195 -28.80 16.30 -25.60
C ALA A 195 -30.23 16.52 -25.11
N ALA A 196 -31.08 15.51 -25.23
CA ALA A 196 -32.48 15.59 -24.80
C ALA A 196 -32.61 15.72 -23.27
N VAL A 197 -31.87 14.93 -22.47
CA VAL A 197 -31.91 15.06 -21.01
C VAL A 197 -31.24 16.33 -20.50
N LEU A 198 -30.20 16.84 -21.19
CA LEU A 198 -29.64 18.17 -20.92
C LEU A 198 -30.67 19.29 -21.14
N MET A 199 -31.51 19.18 -22.19
CA MET A 199 -32.59 20.14 -22.43
C MET A 199 -33.68 20.06 -21.34
N VAL A 200 -34.06 18.86 -20.91
CA VAL A 200 -35.00 18.68 -19.77
C VAL A 200 -34.43 19.27 -18.47
N ALA A 201 -33.15 19.02 -18.17
CA ALA A 201 -32.47 19.59 -17.02
C ALA A 201 -32.41 21.13 -17.07
N GLN A 202 -32.18 21.71 -18.25
CA GLN A 202 -32.17 23.16 -18.44
C GLN A 202 -33.57 23.79 -18.33
N LEU A 203 -34.60 23.15 -18.91
CA LEU A 203 -35.99 23.61 -18.83
C LEU A 203 -36.53 23.60 -17.38
N THR A 204 -36.15 22.58 -16.60
CA THR A 204 -36.52 22.44 -15.18
C THR A 204 -35.54 23.14 -14.21
N GLN A 205 -34.48 23.75 -14.73
CA GLN A 205 -33.44 24.49 -13.97
C GLN A 205 -32.70 23.65 -12.92
N ARG A 206 -32.33 22.41 -13.27
CA ARG A 206 -31.76 21.41 -12.35
C ARG A 206 -30.41 20.83 -12.78
N PRO A 207 -29.59 20.35 -11.84
CA PRO A 207 -28.45 19.52 -12.16
C PRO A 207 -28.86 18.13 -12.68
N VAL A 208 -28.03 17.55 -13.54
CA VAL A 208 -28.14 16.15 -13.99
C VAL A 208 -26.75 15.52 -14.06
N HIS A 209 -26.67 14.22 -13.74
CA HIS A 209 -25.47 13.41 -13.91
C HIS A 209 -25.66 12.38 -15.04
N ILE A 210 -24.79 12.39 -16.04
CA ILE A 210 -24.83 11.45 -17.17
C ILE A 210 -24.00 10.22 -16.84
N CYS A 211 -24.64 9.05 -16.83
CA CYS A 211 -23.97 7.79 -16.56
C CYS A 211 -23.03 7.37 -17.69
N HIS A 212 -21.99 6.60 -17.34
CA HIS A 212 -21.12 5.80 -18.22
C HIS A 212 -20.91 6.39 -19.64
N VAL A 213 -20.36 7.61 -19.74
CA VAL A 213 -20.13 8.28 -21.02
C VAL A 213 -19.09 7.52 -21.84
N ALA A 214 -19.43 7.18 -23.09
CA ALA A 214 -18.71 6.17 -23.87
C ALA A 214 -18.18 6.66 -25.21
N ARG A 215 -18.68 7.79 -25.72
CA ARG A 215 -18.43 8.26 -27.09
C ARG A 215 -17.87 9.67 -27.17
N LYS A 216 -17.14 9.95 -28.25
CA LYS A 216 -16.60 11.27 -28.59
C LYS A 216 -17.71 12.32 -28.72
N GLU A 217 -18.84 11.95 -29.32
CA GLU A 217 -20.01 12.84 -29.46
C GLU A 217 -20.59 13.25 -28.08
N GLU A 218 -20.65 12.30 -27.14
CA GLU A 218 -21.24 12.49 -25.80
C GLU A 218 -20.34 13.37 -24.93
N ILE A 219 -19.02 13.08 -24.86
CA ILE A 219 -18.09 13.84 -24.01
C ILE A 219 -17.87 15.27 -24.53
N LEU A 220 -17.88 15.49 -25.85
CA LEU A 220 -17.76 16.84 -26.44
C LEU A 220 -19.04 17.67 -26.26
N LEU A 221 -20.22 17.04 -26.28
CA LEU A 221 -21.48 17.69 -25.93
C LEU A 221 -21.48 18.13 -24.45
N ILE A 222 -21.09 17.25 -23.53
CA ILE A 222 -21.01 17.56 -22.09
C ILE A 222 -19.95 18.64 -21.83
N LYS A 223 -18.81 18.60 -22.51
CA LYS A 223 -17.78 19.66 -22.48
C LYS A 223 -18.35 21.02 -22.89
N THR A 224 -19.16 21.04 -23.96
CA THR A 224 -19.81 22.26 -24.46
C THR A 224 -20.86 22.78 -23.46
N ALA A 225 -21.67 21.91 -22.89
CA ALA A 225 -22.65 22.26 -21.86
C ALA A 225 -21.99 22.84 -20.59
N LYS A 226 -20.88 22.22 -20.11
CA LYS A 226 -20.08 22.77 -19.00
C LYS A 226 -19.47 24.14 -19.34
N ALA A 227 -18.97 24.32 -20.56
CA ALA A 227 -18.42 25.60 -21.01
C ALA A 227 -19.49 26.72 -21.13
N GLN A 228 -20.75 26.35 -21.32
CA GLN A 228 -21.92 27.25 -21.28
C GLN A 228 -22.48 27.44 -19.86
N GLY A 229 -21.91 26.77 -18.84
CA GLY A 229 -22.33 26.89 -17.45
C GLY A 229 -23.55 26.05 -17.05
N LEU A 230 -23.99 25.09 -17.88
CA LEU A 230 -25.07 24.17 -17.48
C LEU A 230 -24.59 23.25 -16.34
N PRO A 231 -25.44 22.95 -15.34
CA PRO A 231 -25.08 22.17 -14.16
C PRO A 231 -25.03 20.65 -14.41
N VAL A 232 -24.32 20.22 -15.47
CA VAL A 232 -24.10 18.81 -15.79
C VAL A 232 -22.84 18.25 -15.13
N THR A 233 -22.91 16.99 -14.70
CA THR A 233 -21.74 16.16 -14.39
C THR A 233 -21.81 14.82 -15.12
N CYS A 234 -20.71 14.06 -15.19
CA CYS A 234 -20.69 12.74 -15.77
C CYS A 234 -19.64 11.80 -15.16
N GLU A 235 -19.86 10.51 -15.37
CA GLU A 235 -18.92 9.42 -15.08
C GLU A 235 -18.49 8.70 -16.36
N VAL A 236 -17.37 7.98 -16.32
CA VAL A 236 -16.93 7.08 -17.39
C VAL A 236 -16.55 5.73 -16.78
N ALA A 237 -16.95 4.63 -17.43
CA ALA A 237 -16.64 3.29 -16.98
C ALA A 237 -15.27 2.81 -17.51
N PRO A 238 -14.51 2.00 -16.75
CA PRO A 238 -13.18 1.53 -17.18
C PRO A 238 -13.18 0.81 -18.52
N HIS A 239 -14.26 0.12 -18.87
CA HIS A 239 -14.36 -0.59 -20.13
C HIS A 239 -14.43 0.34 -21.36
N HIS A 240 -14.82 1.61 -21.23
CA HIS A 240 -14.72 2.60 -22.32
C HIS A 240 -13.34 3.30 -22.38
N LEU A 241 -12.49 3.12 -21.37
CA LEU A 241 -11.12 3.67 -21.31
C LEU A 241 -10.03 2.65 -21.65
N PHE A 242 -10.31 1.35 -21.48
CA PHE A 242 -9.34 0.24 -21.60
C PHE A 242 -9.78 -0.90 -22.52
N LEU A 243 -10.93 -0.79 -23.18
CA LEU A 243 -11.38 -1.68 -24.26
C LEU A 243 -12.00 -0.84 -25.39
N ASN A 244 -11.98 -1.34 -26.61
CA ASN A 244 -12.68 -0.72 -27.75
C ASN A 244 -13.21 -1.79 -28.72
N ARG A 245 -13.78 -1.39 -29.87
CA ARG A 245 -14.31 -2.33 -30.88
C ARG A 245 -13.30 -3.38 -31.38
N GLU A 246 -12.01 -3.10 -31.34
CA GLU A 246 -10.95 -4.07 -31.65
C GLU A 246 -10.97 -5.29 -30.68
N ASP A 247 -11.39 -5.12 -29.43
CA ASP A 247 -11.53 -6.22 -28.45
C ASP A 247 -12.70 -7.18 -28.75
N LEU A 248 -13.65 -6.81 -29.61
CA LEU A 248 -14.83 -7.63 -29.88
C LEU A 248 -14.47 -8.94 -30.61
N GLU A 249 -13.35 -8.99 -31.32
CA GLU A 249 -12.82 -10.24 -31.90
C GLU A 249 -12.40 -11.23 -30.80
N ARG A 250 -11.73 -10.75 -29.76
CA ARG A 250 -11.28 -11.53 -28.59
C ARG A 250 -12.45 -11.93 -27.69
N LEU A 251 -13.39 -11.01 -27.45
CA LEU A 251 -14.54 -11.25 -26.57
C LEU A 251 -15.59 -12.14 -27.23
N GLY A 252 -15.85 -11.94 -28.52
CA GLY A 252 -17.01 -12.49 -29.23
C GLY A 252 -18.29 -11.70 -28.93
N PRO A 253 -19.32 -11.76 -29.79
CA PRO A 253 -20.48 -10.88 -29.73
C PRO A 253 -21.30 -11.00 -28.43
N GLY A 254 -21.33 -12.19 -27.80
CA GLY A 254 -22.06 -12.39 -26.55
C GLY A 254 -21.36 -11.82 -25.33
N ARG A 255 -20.08 -12.16 -25.10
CA ARG A 255 -19.31 -11.61 -23.97
C ARG A 255 -19.03 -10.11 -24.13
N GLY A 256 -18.90 -9.62 -25.37
CA GLY A 256 -18.71 -8.21 -25.69
C GLY A 256 -19.96 -7.33 -25.56
N GLU A 257 -21.15 -7.92 -25.33
CA GLU A 257 -22.40 -7.16 -25.29
C GLU A 257 -22.50 -6.26 -24.04
N VAL A 258 -22.65 -4.95 -24.25
CA VAL A 258 -22.70 -3.92 -23.19
C VAL A 258 -23.46 -2.68 -23.67
N ARG A 259 -24.09 -1.93 -22.75
CA ARG A 259 -24.76 -0.66 -23.04
C ARG A 259 -24.27 0.38 -22.03
N PRO A 260 -23.56 1.44 -22.45
CA PRO A 260 -23.25 1.77 -23.85
C PRO A 260 -22.26 0.80 -24.49
N GLU A 261 -22.48 0.49 -25.77
CA GLU A 261 -21.60 -0.35 -26.59
C GLU A 261 -20.14 0.12 -26.54
N LEU A 262 -19.18 -0.80 -26.69
CA LEU A 262 -17.78 -0.44 -26.87
C LEU A 262 -17.62 0.53 -28.05
N GLY A 263 -16.95 1.65 -27.77
CA GLY A 263 -16.67 2.71 -28.72
C GLY A 263 -15.62 2.30 -29.76
N SER A 264 -15.47 3.13 -30.79
CA SER A 264 -14.28 3.08 -31.64
C SER A 264 -13.02 3.43 -30.83
N ARG A 265 -11.86 3.18 -31.41
CA ARG A 265 -10.59 3.66 -30.86
C ARG A 265 -10.56 5.20 -30.73
N GLU A 266 -11.18 5.92 -31.66
CA GLU A 266 -11.31 7.39 -31.62
C GLU A 266 -12.19 7.86 -30.44
N ASP A 267 -13.23 7.11 -30.08
CA ASP A 267 -14.05 7.37 -28.90
C ASP A 267 -13.23 7.22 -27.61
N MET A 268 -12.52 6.10 -27.46
CA MET A 268 -11.64 5.83 -26.32
C MET A 268 -10.55 6.90 -26.19
N GLU A 269 -9.86 7.25 -27.29
CA GLU A 269 -8.84 8.29 -27.31
C GLU A 269 -9.42 9.67 -26.95
N ALA A 270 -10.62 10.01 -27.44
CA ALA A 270 -11.31 11.26 -27.07
C ALA A 270 -11.73 11.32 -25.59
N LEU A 271 -12.08 10.20 -24.95
CA LEU A 271 -12.34 10.18 -23.49
C LEU A 271 -11.05 10.47 -22.69
N TRP A 272 -9.90 9.94 -23.11
CA TRP A 272 -8.60 10.25 -22.50
C TRP A 272 -8.17 11.71 -22.73
N GLU A 273 -8.32 12.25 -23.94
CA GLU A 273 -8.05 13.67 -24.24
C GLU A 273 -8.93 14.63 -23.41
N ASN A 274 -10.14 14.21 -23.07
CA ASN A 274 -11.12 15.01 -22.35
C ASN A 274 -11.26 14.60 -20.88
N MET A 275 -10.22 14.02 -20.28
CA MET A 275 -10.18 13.59 -18.88
C MET A 275 -10.63 14.70 -17.89
N ALA A 276 -10.30 15.96 -18.15
CA ALA A 276 -10.73 17.11 -17.35
C ALA A 276 -12.26 17.39 -17.37
N VAL A 277 -13.01 16.77 -18.29
CA VAL A 277 -14.47 16.87 -18.39
C VAL A 277 -15.16 15.80 -17.54
N ILE A 278 -14.50 14.65 -17.33
CA ILE A 278 -15.01 13.50 -16.57
C ILE A 278 -14.95 13.81 -15.06
N ASP A 279 -16.08 13.85 -14.36
CA ASP A 279 -16.12 14.12 -12.92
C ASP A 279 -15.86 12.87 -12.08
N CYS A 280 -16.37 11.71 -12.50
CA CYS A 280 -16.31 10.45 -11.77
C CYS A 280 -15.77 9.30 -12.62
N PHE A 281 -15.21 8.29 -11.95
CA PHE A 281 -15.16 6.93 -12.48
C PHE A 281 -16.14 6.09 -11.67
N ALA A 282 -16.84 5.19 -12.35
CA ALA A 282 -17.75 4.23 -11.74
C ALA A 282 -17.65 2.95 -12.57
N SER A 283 -17.69 1.76 -11.97
CA SER A 283 -17.31 0.56 -12.74
C SER A 283 -18.37 0.13 -13.76
N ASP A 284 -19.61 0.59 -13.60
CA ASP A 284 -20.82 -0.01 -14.18
C ASP A 284 -20.74 -1.54 -14.05
N HIS A 285 -20.52 -1.99 -12.80
CA HIS A 285 -20.44 -3.42 -12.50
C HIS A 285 -21.82 -4.03 -12.69
N ALA A 286 -22.02 -4.58 -13.88
CA ALA A 286 -23.20 -5.23 -14.38
C ALA A 286 -22.94 -6.74 -14.53
N PRO A 287 -22.81 -7.49 -13.41
CA PRO A 287 -22.48 -8.91 -13.42
C PRO A 287 -23.60 -9.75 -14.03
N HIS A 288 -23.19 -10.74 -14.80
CA HIS A 288 -23.99 -11.74 -15.49
C HIS A 288 -23.15 -13.01 -15.60
N THR A 289 -23.76 -14.18 -15.50
CA THR A 289 -22.98 -15.44 -15.55
C THR A 289 -22.40 -15.64 -16.96
N LEU A 290 -21.28 -16.35 -17.06
CA LEU A 290 -20.68 -16.67 -18.36
C LEU A 290 -21.66 -17.44 -19.28
N GLU A 291 -22.50 -18.30 -18.69
CA GLU A 291 -23.59 -19.00 -19.41
C GLU A 291 -24.57 -18.02 -20.06
N GLU A 292 -25.05 -17.02 -19.31
CA GLU A 292 -25.99 -16.01 -19.82
C GLU A 292 -25.34 -15.16 -20.93
N LYS A 293 -24.07 -14.80 -20.78
CA LYS A 293 -23.29 -14.04 -21.78
C LYS A 293 -22.96 -14.83 -23.05
N CYS A 294 -22.95 -16.16 -22.97
CA CYS A 294 -22.78 -17.05 -24.13
C CYS A 294 -24.12 -17.63 -24.65
N GLY A 295 -25.25 -17.26 -24.03
CA GLY A 295 -26.58 -17.73 -24.40
C GLY A 295 -27.15 -17.08 -25.68
N PRO A 296 -28.35 -17.50 -26.13
CA PRO A 296 -28.96 -17.01 -27.37
C PRO A 296 -29.49 -15.57 -27.30
N LYS A 297 -29.56 -14.98 -26.11
CA LYS A 297 -29.86 -13.55 -25.87
C LYS A 297 -28.94 -13.01 -24.77
N PRO A 298 -27.67 -12.68 -25.10
CA PRO A 298 -26.70 -12.18 -24.14
C PRO A 298 -27.19 -10.89 -23.47
N PRO A 299 -27.21 -10.80 -22.13
CA PRO A 299 -27.59 -9.56 -21.46
C PRO A 299 -26.42 -8.56 -21.49
N PRO A 300 -26.67 -7.25 -21.73
CA PRO A 300 -25.62 -6.24 -21.74
C PRO A 300 -25.05 -6.02 -20.34
N GLY A 301 -23.73 -5.82 -20.25
CA GLY A 301 -23.03 -5.47 -19.01
C GLY A 301 -21.82 -6.37 -18.70
N PHE A 302 -20.87 -5.81 -17.95
CA PHE A 302 -19.60 -6.44 -17.55
C PHE A 302 -19.39 -6.36 -16.03
N PRO A 303 -18.76 -7.36 -15.38
CA PRO A 303 -18.30 -7.22 -14.00
C PRO A 303 -17.03 -6.34 -13.92
N GLY A 304 -17.11 -5.17 -13.27
CA GLY A 304 -16.01 -4.18 -13.25
C GLY A 304 -15.29 -3.90 -11.91
N LEU A 305 -15.93 -4.12 -10.76
CA LEU A 305 -15.42 -3.71 -9.43
C LEU A 305 -13.98 -4.15 -9.13
N GLU A 306 -13.68 -5.44 -9.28
CA GLU A 306 -12.38 -6.04 -8.95
C GLU A 306 -11.24 -5.63 -9.91
N THR A 307 -11.56 -5.06 -11.08
CA THR A 307 -10.58 -4.65 -12.11
C THR A 307 -10.44 -3.14 -12.27
N MET A 308 -11.42 -2.34 -11.84
CA MET A 308 -11.43 -0.88 -12.00
C MET A 308 -10.16 -0.20 -11.47
N LEU A 309 -9.84 -0.41 -10.19
CA LEU A 309 -8.69 0.25 -9.58
C LEU A 309 -7.34 -0.26 -10.14
N PRO A 310 -7.09 -1.57 -10.34
CA PRO A 310 -5.88 -2.05 -11.00
C PRO A 310 -5.63 -1.43 -12.39
N LEU A 311 -6.66 -1.29 -13.23
CA LEU A 311 -6.55 -0.64 -14.55
C LEU A 311 -6.17 0.84 -14.42
N LEU A 312 -6.85 1.58 -13.54
CA LEU A 312 -6.57 3.00 -13.31
C LEU A 312 -5.21 3.25 -12.66
N LEU A 313 -4.75 2.39 -11.73
CA LEU A 313 -3.40 2.44 -11.17
C LEU A 313 -2.33 2.14 -12.23
N THR A 314 -2.63 1.27 -13.20
CA THR A 314 -1.74 1.02 -14.35
C THR A 314 -1.56 2.30 -15.16
N ALA A 315 -2.65 2.98 -15.52
CA ALA A 315 -2.60 4.26 -16.21
C ALA A 315 -1.89 5.38 -15.41
N VAL A 316 -1.97 5.36 -14.07
CA VAL A 316 -1.17 6.25 -13.21
C VAL A 316 0.33 5.89 -13.27
N SER A 317 0.67 4.60 -13.31
CA SER A 317 2.07 4.15 -13.46
C SER A 317 2.66 4.47 -14.85
N GLU A 318 1.82 4.50 -15.88
CA GLU A 318 2.14 4.92 -17.25
C GLU A 318 2.22 6.46 -17.40
N GLY A 319 1.80 7.23 -16.39
CA GLY A 319 1.75 8.70 -16.44
C GLY A 319 0.61 9.29 -17.27
N ARG A 320 -0.40 8.48 -17.64
CA ARG A 320 -1.61 8.91 -18.38
C ARG A 320 -2.65 9.59 -17.48
N LEU A 321 -2.53 9.40 -16.17
CA LEU A 321 -3.41 9.94 -15.13
C LEU A 321 -2.54 10.29 -13.91
N SER A 322 -2.89 11.34 -13.14
CA SER A 322 -2.25 11.56 -11.84
C SER A 322 -2.97 10.78 -10.73
N LEU A 323 -2.31 10.57 -9.58
CA LEU A 323 -2.98 9.96 -8.43
C LEU A 323 -4.06 10.88 -7.83
N ASP A 324 -3.88 12.21 -7.93
CA ASP A 324 -4.94 13.16 -7.53
C ASP A 324 -6.14 13.03 -8.48
N ASP A 325 -5.93 12.99 -9.79
CA ASP A 325 -7.01 12.78 -10.77
C ASP A 325 -7.86 11.54 -10.49
N LEU A 326 -7.23 10.45 -10.05
CA LEU A 326 -7.89 9.22 -9.62
C LEU A 326 -8.72 9.46 -8.35
N LEU A 327 -8.19 10.16 -7.34
CA LEU A 327 -8.90 10.48 -6.09
C LEU A 327 -10.01 11.52 -6.27
N GLN A 328 -9.87 12.47 -7.20
CA GLN A 328 -10.97 13.35 -7.57
C GLN A 328 -12.15 12.53 -8.11
N ARG A 329 -11.88 11.54 -8.97
CA ARG A 329 -12.90 10.76 -9.69
C ARG A 329 -13.46 9.55 -8.94
N LEU A 330 -12.72 9.00 -7.96
CA LEU A 330 -13.14 7.86 -7.12
C LEU A 330 -13.38 8.21 -5.63
N HIS A 331 -13.26 9.48 -5.23
CA HIS A 331 -13.60 9.89 -3.86
C HIS A 331 -14.25 11.30 -3.79
N HIS A 332 -13.56 12.35 -4.23
CA HIS A 332 -14.01 13.72 -3.94
C HIS A 332 -15.26 14.14 -4.73
N ASN A 333 -15.30 13.91 -6.04
CA ASN A 333 -16.48 14.22 -6.87
C ASN A 333 -17.68 13.31 -6.56
N PRO A 334 -17.54 11.97 -6.39
CA PRO A 334 -18.62 11.12 -5.89
C PRO A 334 -19.29 11.68 -4.63
N ARG A 335 -18.51 12.07 -3.61
CA ARG A 335 -19.06 12.64 -2.37
C ARG A 335 -19.72 13.99 -2.56
N ARG A 336 -19.16 14.85 -3.42
CA ARG A 336 -19.71 16.18 -3.74
C ARG A 336 -21.01 16.12 -4.53
N ILE A 337 -21.11 15.23 -5.52
CA ILE A 337 -22.25 15.12 -6.45
C ILE A 337 -23.41 14.36 -5.80
N PHE A 338 -23.12 13.32 -5.04
CA PHE A 338 -24.15 12.47 -4.39
C PHE A 338 -24.37 12.81 -2.92
N HIS A 339 -23.71 13.85 -2.39
CA HIS A 339 -23.79 14.25 -0.97
C HIS A 339 -23.54 13.05 -0.03
N LEU A 340 -22.45 12.33 -0.25
CA LEU A 340 -22.11 11.13 0.52
C LEU A 340 -21.15 11.49 1.68
N PRO A 341 -21.37 10.92 2.89
CA PRO A 341 -20.63 11.31 4.08
C PRO A 341 -19.15 10.93 4.04
N LEU A 342 -18.39 11.32 5.07
CA LEU A 342 -17.10 10.69 5.36
C LEU A 342 -17.35 9.32 5.98
N GLN A 343 -16.55 8.33 5.59
CA GLN A 343 -16.39 7.09 6.35
C GLN A 343 -15.20 7.31 7.28
N GLU A 344 -15.44 7.36 8.59
CA GLU A 344 -14.40 7.52 9.61
C GLU A 344 -13.47 6.29 9.62
N ASP A 345 -12.19 6.47 10.00
CA ASP A 345 -11.14 5.44 10.03
C ASP A 345 -11.13 4.45 8.84
N THR A 346 -11.41 4.95 7.64
CA THR A 346 -11.59 4.16 6.42
C THR A 346 -10.53 4.52 5.37
N TYR A 347 -9.80 3.52 4.88
CA TYR A 347 -8.68 3.71 3.94
C TYR A 347 -8.30 2.44 3.19
N VAL A 348 -7.61 2.63 2.07
CA VAL A 348 -7.15 1.56 1.17
C VAL A 348 -5.64 1.60 1.06
N GLU A 349 -4.96 0.46 1.15
CA GLU A 349 -3.52 0.36 0.97
C GLU A 349 -3.20 -0.39 -0.32
N VAL A 350 -2.54 0.29 -1.26
CA VAL A 350 -2.19 -0.26 -2.58
C VAL A 350 -0.69 -0.40 -2.77
N ASP A 351 -0.25 -1.46 -3.43
CA ASP A 351 1.13 -1.63 -3.90
C ASP A 351 1.22 -1.29 -5.37
N LEU A 352 1.83 -0.14 -5.68
CA LEU A 352 1.97 0.38 -7.05
C LEU A 352 3.08 -0.31 -7.85
N GLU A 353 3.90 -1.17 -7.24
CA GLU A 353 5.00 -1.86 -7.91
C GLU A 353 4.69 -3.32 -8.25
N HIS A 354 3.50 -3.83 -7.89
CA HIS A 354 3.10 -5.20 -8.22
C HIS A 354 2.51 -5.28 -9.63
N GLU A 355 3.25 -5.95 -10.52
CA GLU A 355 2.83 -6.26 -11.89
C GLU A 355 2.21 -7.67 -11.94
N TRP A 356 1.02 -7.79 -12.52
CA TRP A 356 0.27 -9.04 -12.66
C TRP A 356 -0.58 -9.03 -13.93
N THR A 357 -1.15 -10.19 -14.30
CA THR A 357 -2.07 -10.32 -15.45
C THR A 357 -3.46 -10.63 -14.94
N ILE A 358 -4.48 -9.94 -15.46
CA ILE A 358 -5.88 -10.20 -15.11
C ILE A 358 -6.28 -11.62 -15.56
N PRO A 359 -6.73 -12.50 -14.65
CA PRO A 359 -7.13 -13.87 -14.96
C PRO A 359 -8.46 -13.93 -15.72
N SER A 360 -8.90 -15.14 -16.10
CA SER A 360 -10.19 -15.37 -16.76
C SER A 360 -11.40 -14.90 -15.95
N HIS A 361 -11.29 -14.92 -14.62
CA HIS A 361 -12.30 -14.46 -13.68
C HIS A 361 -11.65 -13.97 -12.38
N MET A 362 -12.27 -12.97 -11.74
CA MET A 362 -11.83 -12.45 -10.45
C MET A 362 -12.41 -13.29 -9.28
N PRO A 363 -11.82 -13.24 -8.07
CA PRO A 363 -12.16 -14.17 -6.99
C PRO A 363 -13.58 -14.05 -6.42
N PHE A 364 -14.16 -12.86 -6.34
CA PHE A 364 -15.36 -12.60 -5.55
C PHE A 364 -16.66 -12.54 -6.36
N SER A 365 -16.67 -11.87 -7.52
CA SER A 365 -17.88 -11.72 -8.34
C SER A 365 -18.43 -13.07 -8.82
N LYS A 366 -19.73 -13.30 -8.59
CA LYS A 366 -20.46 -14.49 -9.07
C LYS A 366 -20.60 -14.57 -10.58
N ALA A 367 -20.28 -13.50 -11.32
CA ALA A 367 -20.23 -13.53 -12.78
C ALA A 367 -19.30 -14.64 -13.31
N ARG A 368 -18.17 -14.90 -12.61
CA ARG A 368 -17.15 -15.90 -12.97
C ARG A 368 -16.53 -15.73 -14.37
N TRP A 369 -16.43 -14.49 -14.85
CA TRP A 369 -15.60 -14.09 -16.00
C TRP A 369 -15.20 -12.61 -15.89
N THR A 370 -14.33 -12.11 -16.76
CA THR A 370 -14.07 -10.66 -16.93
C THR A 370 -13.66 -10.33 -18.37
N PRO A 371 -14.08 -9.17 -18.96
CA PRO A 371 -13.67 -8.79 -20.31
C PRO A 371 -12.20 -8.37 -20.40
N PHE A 372 -11.55 -8.09 -19.26
CA PHE A 372 -10.15 -7.66 -19.17
C PHE A 372 -9.15 -8.85 -19.10
N GLU A 373 -9.63 -10.10 -19.25
CA GLU A 373 -8.80 -11.30 -19.28
C GLU A 373 -7.56 -11.15 -20.19
N GLY A 374 -6.38 -11.42 -19.63
CA GLY A 374 -5.10 -11.35 -20.34
C GLY A 374 -4.43 -9.97 -20.36
N GLN A 375 -5.11 -8.89 -19.94
CA GLN A 375 -4.47 -7.58 -19.79
C GLN A 375 -3.46 -7.61 -18.63
N LYS A 376 -2.29 -6.99 -18.86
CA LYS A 376 -1.28 -6.77 -17.81
C LYS A 376 -1.59 -5.48 -17.07
N VAL A 377 -1.51 -5.52 -15.76
CA VAL A 377 -1.78 -4.38 -14.87
C VAL A 377 -0.66 -4.21 -13.86
N LYS A 378 -0.45 -2.96 -13.45
CA LYS A 378 0.52 -2.55 -12.45
C LYS A 378 -0.18 -1.76 -11.34
N GLY A 379 -0.20 -2.34 -10.15
CA GLY A 379 -1.01 -1.89 -9.02
C GLY A 379 -1.90 -3.02 -8.52
N THR A 380 -1.92 -3.22 -7.19
CA THR A 380 -2.87 -4.14 -6.56
C THR A 380 -3.28 -3.66 -5.16
N ILE A 381 -4.49 -4.05 -4.74
CA ILE A 381 -5.02 -3.75 -3.41
C ILE A 381 -4.43 -4.76 -2.43
N ARG A 382 -3.73 -4.25 -1.42
CA ARG A 382 -3.12 -5.06 -0.35
C ARG A 382 -4.00 -5.11 0.88
N ARG A 383 -4.65 -3.99 1.21
CA ARG A 383 -5.54 -3.90 2.37
C ARG A 383 -6.67 -2.90 2.16
N VAL A 384 -7.80 -3.16 2.82
CA VAL A 384 -8.84 -2.17 3.07
C VAL A 384 -9.16 -2.18 4.57
N VAL A 385 -9.24 -0.99 5.15
CA VAL A 385 -9.84 -0.74 6.47
C VAL A 385 -11.13 0.03 6.26
N LEU A 386 -12.20 -0.40 6.93
CA LEU A 386 -13.51 0.22 6.89
C LEU A 386 -13.99 0.44 8.33
N ARG A 387 -14.24 1.70 8.70
CA ARG A 387 -14.70 2.10 10.04
C ARG A 387 -13.89 1.45 11.17
N GLY A 388 -12.57 1.50 11.03
CA GLY A 388 -11.59 0.92 11.97
C GLY A 388 -11.26 -0.57 11.76
N GLU A 389 -12.15 -1.37 11.17
CA GLU A 389 -11.96 -2.81 10.99
C GLU A 389 -11.23 -3.16 9.70
N VAL A 390 -10.36 -4.18 9.73
CA VAL A 390 -9.68 -4.67 8.51
C VAL A 390 -10.68 -5.47 7.67
N ALA A 391 -11.20 -4.85 6.61
CA ALA A 391 -12.26 -5.42 5.78
C ALA A 391 -11.73 -6.40 4.71
N TYR A 392 -10.53 -6.17 4.18
CA TYR A 392 -9.87 -7.02 3.18
C TYR A 392 -8.35 -7.00 3.35
N ILE A 393 -7.70 -8.13 3.10
CA ILE A 393 -6.24 -8.24 3.01
C ILE A 393 -5.83 -9.33 2.00
N ASP A 394 -4.86 -9.04 1.12
CA ASP A 394 -4.15 -9.99 0.24
C ASP A 394 -4.99 -11.16 -0.34
N GLY A 395 -6.17 -10.84 -0.91
CA GLY A 395 -7.06 -11.81 -1.55
C GLY A 395 -8.16 -12.41 -0.67
N GLN A 396 -8.30 -11.97 0.59
CA GLN A 396 -9.33 -12.41 1.53
C GLN A 396 -10.14 -11.23 2.08
N VAL A 397 -11.48 -11.31 1.97
CA VAL A 397 -12.40 -10.42 2.70
C VAL A 397 -12.66 -11.00 4.08
N LEU A 398 -12.56 -10.15 5.12
CA LEU A 398 -12.60 -10.55 6.53
C LEU A 398 -13.89 -10.12 7.25
N VAL A 399 -14.51 -9.01 6.84
CA VAL A 399 -15.80 -8.57 7.41
C VAL A 399 -16.96 -9.45 6.92
N PRO A 400 -17.93 -9.79 7.80
CA PRO A 400 -19.09 -10.61 7.44
C PRO A 400 -20.10 -9.85 6.56
N PRO A 401 -21.05 -10.56 5.92
CA PRO A 401 -22.28 -9.95 5.43
C PRO A 401 -23.01 -9.20 6.55
N GLY A 402 -23.61 -8.05 6.24
CA GLY A 402 -24.29 -7.18 7.21
C GLY A 402 -23.35 -6.32 8.07
N TYR A 403 -22.07 -6.23 7.71
CA TYR A 403 -21.15 -5.25 8.31
C TYR A 403 -21.34 -3.85 7.70
N GLY A 404 -21.69 -3.77 6.42
CA GLY A 404 -21.93 -2.53 5.67
C GLY A 404 -23.25 -1.85 6.04
N GLN A 405 -23.28 -0.52 6.03
CA GLN A 405 -24.40 0.29 6.48
C GLN A 405 -24.99 1.16 5.36
N ASP A 406 -26.30 1.43 5.45
CA ASP A 406 -26.98 2.43 4.61
C ASP A 406 -26.56 3.84 5.06
N VAL A 407 -25.73 4.51 4.28
CA VAL A 407 -25.18 5.82 4.64
C VAL A 407 -26.24 6.92 4.64
N ARG A 408 -27.41 6.73 4.01
CA ARG A 408 -28.52 7.69 4.10
C ARG A 408 -29.19 7.69 5.48
N LYS A 409 -28.94 6.67 6.31
CA LYS A 409 -29.39 6.62 7.71
C LYS A 409 -28.41 7.28 8.68
N TRP A 410 -27.23 7.71 8.23
CA TRP A 410 -26.26 8.44 9.06
C TRP A 410 -26.64 9.93 9.19
N PRO A 411 -26.43 10.57 10.36
CA PRO A 411 -26.73 11.99 10.55
C PRO A 411 -26.00 12.94 9.58
N GLN A 412 -24.82 12.56 9.09
CA GLN A 412 -24.05 13.31 8.09
C GLN A 412 -24.36 12.92 6.63
N GLY A 413 -25.16 11.87 6.41
CA GLY A 413 -25.47 11.34 5.07
C GLY A 413 -26.84 11.75 4.50
N ALA A 414 -27.69 12.37 5.32
CA ALA A 414 -28.89 13.06 4.86
C ALA A 414 -28.51 14.28 4.01
N VAL A 415 -29.13 14.42 2.83
CA VAL A 415 -28.84 15.55 1.93
C VAL A 415 -29.41 16.85 2.52
N PRO A 416 -28.62 17.93 2.70
CA PRO A 416 -29.11 19.17 3.27
C PRO A 416 -30.24 19.78 2.44
N GLN A 417 -31.43 19.88 3.03
CA GLN A 417 -32.54 20.61 2.42
C GLN A 417 -32.34 22.11 2.66
N PRO A 418 -32.47 22.96 1.62
CA PRO A 418 -32.60 24.40 1.87
C PRO A 418 -33.88 24.64 2.69
N PRO A 419 -33.87 25.57 3.67
CA PRO A 419 -35.07 25.87 4.43
C PRO A 419 -36.18 26.37 3.48
N PRO A 420 -37.45 26.01 3.71
CA PRO A 420 -38.55 26.46 2.86
C PRO A 420 -38.58 27.99 2.87
N SER A 421 -38.53 28.59 1.68
CA SER A 421 -38.75 30.03 1.52
C SER A 421 -40.10 30.39 2.12
N ALA A 422 -40.13 31.35 3.05
CA ALA A 422 -41.39 31.85 3.59
C ALA A 422 -42.33 32.28 2.44
N PRO A 423 -43.64 31.98 2.52
CA PRO A 423 -44.58 32.31 1.46
C PRO A 423 -44.55 33.83 1.23
N ALA A 424 -44.29 34.24 -0.01
CA ALA A 424 -44.21 35.64 -0.37
C ALA A 424 -45.57 36.31 -0.13
N THR A 425 -45.65 37.17 0.89
CA THR A 425 -46.83 37.99 1.15
C THR A 425 -47.09 38.88 -0.06
N THR A 426 -48.24 38.69 -0.71
CA THR A 426 -48.66 39.46 -1.87
C THR A 426 -49.14 40.86 -1.47
N GLU A 427 -48.21 41.69 -0.98
CA GLU A 427 -48.45 43.13 -0.86
C GLU A 427 -48.57 43.75 -2.25
N ILE A 428 -49.76 44.25 -2.57
CA ILE A 428 -50.07 44.92 -3.84
C ILE A 428 -49.48 46.33 -3.80
N THR A 429 -48.19 46.46 -4.09
CA THR A 429 -47.53 47.77 -4.15
C THR A 429 -47.91 48.50 -5.44
N THR A 430 -48.74 49.54 -5.33
CA THR A 430 -49.10 50.42 -6.46
C THR A 430 -47.89 51.19 -6.99
N THR A 431 -47.80 51.35 -8.31
CA THR A 431 -46.71 52.06 -8.99
C THR A 431 -46.66 53.56 -8.67
N PRO A 432 -45.52 54.11 -8.22
CA PRO A 432 -45.24 55.54 -8.27
C PRO A 432 -44.58 55.95 -9.61
N GLU A 433 -44.72 57.22 -9.98
CA GLU A 433 -44.36 57.74 -11.32
C GLU A 433 -42.88 58.16 -11.50
N ARG A 434 -42.49 58.40 -12.75
CA ARG A 434 -41.18 59.00 -13.13
C ARG A 434 -41.18 60.53 -13.05
N PRO A 435 -40.17 61.14 -12.42
CA PRO A 435 -39.67 62.47 -12.80
C PRO A 435 -38.61 62.41 -13.93
N ARG A 436 -38.25 63.57 -14.51
CA ARG A 436 -37.28 63.70 -15.63
C ARG A 436 -35.93 64.29 -15.19
N ARG A 437 -34.91 64.03 -16.03
CA ARG A 437 -33.52 64.54 -16.01
C ARG A 437 -33.30 65.97 -15.49
N VAL A 438 -32.16 66.17 -14.80
CA VAL A 438 -31.26 67.34 -14.95
C VAL A 438 -29.80 66.84 -14.92
N ILE A 439 -28.88 67.53 -15.62
CA ILE A 439 -27.41 67.35 -15.63
C ILE A 439 -26.81 68.76 -15.61
N PRO A 440 -25.92 69.13 -14.66
CA PRO A 440 -24.49 69.32 -15.03
C PRO A 440 -23.45 69.14 -13.89
N GLY A 441 -22.17 68.94 -14.27
CA GLY A 441 -21.02 69.31 -13.41
C GLY A 441 -19.96 68.23 -13.12
N LEU A 442 -18.73 68.47 -13.59
CA LEU A 442 -17.43 68.01 -13.05
C LEU A 442 -16.69 69.27 -12.53
N PRO A 443 -15.50 69.24 -11.85
CA PRO A 443 -14.49 68.17 -11.80
C PRO A 443 -13.95 67.84 -10.38
N ASP A 444 -12.73 67.31 -10.34
CA ASP A 444 -11.85 66.94 -9.20
C ASP A 444 -12.27 65.75 -8.29
N GLY A 445 -11.34 64.89 -7.85
CA GLY A 445 -9.94 64.76 -8.31
C GLY A 445 -8.95 64.20 -7.27
N ARG A 446 -8.70 62.87 -7.30
CA ARG A 446 -7.43 62.20 -6.90
C ARG A 446 -7.51 60.68 -7.05
N PHE A 447 -6.54 60.10 -7.75
CA PHE A 447 -6.22 58.67 -7.65
C PHE A 447 -5.25 58.44 -6.49
N HIS A 448 -5.36 57.31 -5.78
CA HIS A 448 -4.24 56.71 -5.06
C HIS A 448 -4.25 55.19 -5.22
N LEU A 449 -3.05 54.62 -5.40
CA LEU A 449 -2.82 53.19 -5.67
C LEU A 449 -2.57 52.40 -4.38
N PRO A 450 -2.84 51.09 -4.35
CA PRO A 450 -2.55 50.24 -3.20
C PRO A 450 -1.04 49.93 -3.07
N PRO A 451 -0.46 49.92 -1.86
CA PRO A 451 0.92 49.51 -1.63
C PRO A 451 1.09 47.98 -1.70
N ARG A 452 2.27 47.53 -2.16
CA ARG A 452 2.65 46.11 -2.22
C ARG A 452 3.44 45.66 -0.98
N ILE A 453 3.07 44.50 -0.46
CA ILE A 453 3.93 43.35 -0.08
C ILE A 453 5.33 43.70 0.48
N HIS A 454 5.65 43.25 1.70
CA HIS A 454 6.75 42.28 1.92
C HIS A 454 6.69 41.55 3.27
N ARG A 455 7.36 40.39 3.33
CA ARG A 455 7.43 39.45 4.47
C ARG A 455 8.41 39.93 5.56
N ALA A 456 8.11 39.65 6.83
CA ALA A 456 9.11 39.17 7.80
C ALA A 456 8.47 38.47 9.01
N SER A 457 9.28 37.63 9.66
CA SER A 457 8.99 36.70 10.76
C SER A 457 8.55 37.31 12.10
N ASP A 458 7.84 36.50 12.87
CA ASP A 458 7.70 36.53 14.35
C ASP A 458 9.09 36.53 15.05
N PRO A 459 9.25 37.12 16.25
CA PRO A 459 9.06 36.34 17.48
C PRO A 459 8.51 37.09 18.72
N GLY A 460 7.39 36.63 19.26
CA GLY A 460 7.22 36.39 20.71
C GLY A 460 6.56 37.48 21.57
N LEU A 461 5.74 37.02 22.54
CA LEU A 461 5.10 37.83 23.58
C LEU A 461 5.67 37.49 24.97
N PRO A 462 5.77 38.47 25.91
CA PRO A 462 6.17 38.24 27.29
C PRO A 462 5.01 37.71 28.17
N ALA A 463 5.35 37.27 29.38
CA ALA A 463 4.40 36.71 30.35
C ALA A 463 4.03 37.71 31.46
N GLU A 464 2.91 37.44 32.15
CA GLU A 464 2.62 37.99 33.49
C GLU A 464 2.39 36.85 34.50
N GLU A 465 3.10 36.90 35.63
CA GLU A 465 2.60 36.42 36.93
C GLU A 465 2.24 37.66 37.78
N PRO A 466 1.51 37.50 38.90
CA PRO A 466 2.29 37.49 40.15
C PRO A 466 1.72 36.67 41.32
N LYS A 467 2.59 35.83 41.94
CA LYS A 467 2.58 35.41 43.37
C LYS A 467 1.40 34.49 43.79
N GLU A 468 1.47 33.62 44.82
CA GLU A 468 2.23 33.62 46.08
C GLU A 468 2.85 32.24 46.47
N LYS A 469 3.42 32.16 47.68
CA LYS A 469 4.14 31.04 48.34
C LYS A 469 3.99 31.19 49.87
N PRO A 470 4.38 30.23 50.75
CA PRO A 470 4.75 28.81 50.54
C PRO A 470 4.21 27.81 51.62
N SER A 471 4.19 26.49 51.33
CA SER A 471 4.39 25.39 52.33
C SER A 471 4.30 23.99 51.70
N ARG A 472 4.77 22.85 52.28
CA ARG A 472 6.02 22.53 53.03
C ARG A 472 6.13 20.99 53.24
N LYS A 473 7.29 20.35 52.99
CA LYS A 473 7.62 18.90 53.22
C LYS A 473 6.87 17.92 52.27
N VAL A 474 7.28 16.68 51.99
CA VAL A 474 7.92 15.58 52.79
C VAL A 474 9.08 14.92 52.00
N VAL A 475 10.35 15.00 52.47
CA VAL A 475 11.20 14.00 53.19
C VAL A 475 11.76 12.84 52.35
N GLU A 476 13.07 12.60 52.50
CA GLU A 476 13.91 11.59 51.83
C GLU A 476 14.03 10.27 52.65
N PRO A 477 14.97 9.36 52.30
CA PRO A 477 16.06 9.11 53.26
C PRO A 477 17.48 9.16 52.66
N GLU A 478 18.45 9.56 53.49
CA GLU A 478 19.88 9.73 53.16
C GLU A 478 20.71 8.44 53.31
N LEU A 479 21.95 8.44 52.75
CA LEU A 479 23.14 7.97 53.47
C LEU A 479 24.47 8.50 52.86
N MET A 480 25.39 8.86 53.77
CA MET A 480 26.61 9.69 53.61
C MET A 480 27.67 9.29 52.56
N GLY A 481 28.47 10.28 52.11
CA GLY A 481 29.84 10.05 51.57
C GLY A 481 30.47 11.23 50.79
N THR A 482 31.37 12.01 51.42
CA THR A 482 32.19 13.12 50.84
C THR A 482 33.56 13.18 51.57
N PRO A 483 34.60 13.94 51.15
CA PRO A 483 34.72 15.01 50.12
C PRO A 483 35.61 14.57 48.90
N ASP A 484 36.23 15.39 48.02
CA ASP A 484 36.47 16.86 47.95
C ASP A 484 36.63 17.37 46.48
N GLY A 485 37.00 18.65 46.29
CA GLY A 485 37.27 19.31 45.00
C GLY A 485 38.76 19.69 44.78
N PRO A 486 39.10 20.80 44.05
CA PRO A 486 38.21 21.78 43.40
C PRO A 486 38.62 22.30 41.99
N CYS A 487 37.76 23.17 41.44
CA CYS A 487 38.05 24.32 40.53
C CYS A 487 38.01 24.19 38.98
N TYR A 488 37.60 25.32 38.36
CA TYR A 488 37.44 25.69 36.93
C TYR A 488 38.65 26.57 36.46
N PRO A 489 38.81 27.11 35.21
CA PRO A 489 37.89 27.32 34.06
C PRO A 489 38.46 26.74 32.71
N ALA A 490 38.32 27.22 31.46
CA ALA A 490 37.83 28.48 30.83
C ALA A 490 37.44 28.34 29.32
N PRO A 491 36.74 29.33 28.70
CA PRO A 491 36.42 29.43 27.25
C PRO A 491 37.45 30.37 26.52
N PRO A 492 37.27 30.91 25.27
CA PRO A 492 36.16 30.84 24.29
C PRO A 492 36.57 30.61 22.79
N VAL A 493 35.60 30.77 21.86
CA VAL A 493 35.71 30.67 20.38
C VAL A 493 36.32 31.94 19.73
N PRO A 494 36.89 31.90 18.49
CA PRO A 494 36.09 32.34 17.30
C PRO A 494 36.46 31.82 15.88
N ARG A 495 35.40 31.73 15.03
CA ARG A 495 35.24 32.09 13.59
C ARG A 495 36.28 31.78 12.46
N GLN A 496 35.72 31.16 11.41
CA GLN A 496 35.83 31.47 9.95
C GLN A 496 37.19 31.49 9.21
N ALA A 497 37.31 30.62 8.20
CA ALA A 497 37.55 31.01 6.79
C ALA A 497 37.29 29.84 5.82
N SER A 498 36.95 30.12 4.56
CA SER A 498 36.92 29.15 3.46
C SER A 498 37.93 29.56 2.37
N PRO A 499 38.61 28.61 1.73
CA PRO A 499 39.11 28.78 0.37
C PRO A 499 38.52 27.76 -0.61
N GLN A 500 38.54 28.09 -1.91
CA GLN A 500 38.11 27.21 -3.00
C GLN A 500 39.30 26.45 -3.63
N ASN A 501 39.00 25.27 -4.18
CA ASN A 501 39.70 24.57 -5.27
C ASN A 501 41.23 24.72 -5.42
N LEU A 502 41.97 23.62 -5.19
CA LEU A 502 42.92 23.08 -6.18
C LEU A 502 43.30 21.62 -5.87
N GLY A 503 43.69 20.86 -6.90
CA GLY A 503 44.47 19.62 -6.75
C GLY A 503 43.71 18.33 -6.43
N SER A 504 43.55 17.46 -7.44
CA SER A 504 43.14 16.06 -7.25
C SER A 504 44.35 15.19 -6.88
N SER A 505 44.45 14.71 -5.64
CA SER A 505 45.41 13.66 -5.24
C SER A 505 44.97 12.94 -3.97
N GLY A 506 45.31 11.65 -3.85
CA GLY A 506 45.33 10.88 -2.60
C GLY A 506 44.02 10.74 -1.82
N LEU A 507 43.23 9.69 -2.12
CA LEU A 507 42.25 9.19 -1.14
C LEU A 507 42.99 8.68 0.11
N LEU A 508 42.70 9.26 1.27
CA LEU A 508 43.28 8.87 2.56
C LEU A 508 42.94 7.40 2.88
N HIS A 509 43.97 6.58 3.08
CA HIS A 509 43.81 5.29 3.75
C HIS A 509 43.17 5.50 5.13
N PRO A 510 42.27 4.61 5.59
CA PRO A 510 41.90 4.57 7.00
C PRO A 510 43.17 4.27 7.82
N GLN A 511 43.56 5.20 8.69
CA GLN A 511 44.75 5.10 9.53
C GLN A 511 44.54 4.12 10.69
N THR A 512 44.49 2.83 10.35
CA THR A 512 44.63 1.72 11.30
C THR A 512 45.96 1.01 11.00
N SER A 513 47.00 1.32 11.77
CA SER A 513 48.33 0.72 11.63
C SER A 513 48.25 -0.81 11.60
N PRO A 514 48.60 -1.50 10.48
CA PRO A 514 48.41 -2.94 10.34
C PRO A 514 49.18 -3.80 11.34
N LEU A 515 50.12 -3.20 12.08
CA LEU A 515 51.05 -3.84 13.00
C LEU A 515 50.52 -3.99 14.44
N LEU A 516 49.29 -3.53 14.74
CA LEU A 516 48.78 -3.44 16.12
C LEU A 516 47.47 -4.20 16.42
N HIS A 517 46.94 -5.00 15.48
CA HIS A 517 45.75 -5.83 15.77
C HIS A 517 46.11 -7.30 16.05
N SER A 518 45.66 -7.81 17.19
CA SER A 518 46.07 -9.13 17.75
C SER A 518 45.62 -10.36 16.95
N LEU A 519 44.77 -10.19 15.93
CA LEU A 519 44.36 -11.28 15.02
C LEU A 519 45.17 -11.32 13.70
N VAL A 520 46.12 -10.42 13.47
CA VAL A 520 46.94 -10.42 12.24
C VAL A 520 47.82 -11.66 12.20
N GLY A 521 47.72 -12.43 11.11
CA GLY A 521 48.44 -13.70 10.92
C GLY A 521 47.89 -14.89 11.72
N GLN A 522 46.89 -14.69 12.58
CA GLN A 522 46.32 -15.76 13.41
C GLN A 522 45.30 -16.62 12.64
N HIS A 523 45.19 -17.89 13.02
CA HIS A 523 44.10 -18.76 12.57
C HIS A 523 42.82 -18.46 13.37
N ILE A 524 41.65 -18.59 12.75
CA ILE A 524 40.32 -18.46 13.38
C ILE A 524 39.71 -19.86 13.48
N LEU A 525 39.97 -20.57 14.57
CA LEU A 525 39.66 -22.00 14.73
C LEU A 525 38.46 -22.24 15.64
N SER A 526 38.39 -21.53 16.77
CA SER A 526 37.36 -21.69 17.81
C SER A 526 36.83 -20.32 18.25
N VAL A 527 35.63 -20.29 18.81
CA VAL A 527 35.07 -19.11 19.47
C VAL A 527 35.85 -18.69 20.72
N LYS A 528 36.54 -19.63 21.38
CA LYS A 528 37.23 -19.42 22.66
C LYS A 528 38.45 -18.49 22.56
N GLN A 529 38.97 -18.25 21.35
CA GLN A 529 40.10 -17.35 21.13
C GLN A 529 39.73 -15.85 21.16
N PHE A 530 38.43 -15.51 21.18
CA PHE A 530 37.97 -14.14 21.05
C PHE A 530 37.67 -13.49 22.41
N THR A 531 38.43 -12.46 22.75
CA THR A 531 38.04 -11.55 23.83
C THR A 531 36.91 -10.62 23.38
N LYS A 532 36.19 -10.06 24.37
CA LYS A 532 35.15 -9.05 24.14
C LYS A 532 35.65 -7.83 23.34
N ASP A 533 36.90 -7.42 23.56
CA ASP A 533 37.49 -6.26 22.89
C ASP A 533 37.92 -6.58 21.45
N GLN A 534 38.44 -7.78 21.20
CA GLN A 534 38.69 -8.28 19.83
C GLN A 534 37.39 -8.38 19.03
N MET A 535 36.30 -8.90 19.62
CA MET A 535 34.97 -8.88 18.99
C MET A 535 34.50 -7.45 18.72
N SER A 536 34.62 -6.55 19.71
CA SER A 536 34.23 -5.14 19.56
C SER A 536 34.95 -4.47 18.37
N HIS A 537 36.27 -4.66 18.25
CA HIS A 537 37.06 -4.14 17.14
C HIS A 537 36.68 -4.78 15.80
N LEU A 538 36.58 -6.11 15.74
CA LEU A 538 36.20 -6.85 14.53
C LEU A 538 34.84 -6.39 13.98
N PHE A 539 33.86 -6.18 14.87
CA PHE A 539 32.54 -5.67 14.52
C PHE A 539 32.58 -4.21 14.05
N ASN A 540 33.44 -3.35 14.64
CA ASN A 540 33.62 -1.97 14.17
C ASN A 540 34.20 -1.95 12.74
N VAL A 541 35.20 -2.81 12.45
CA VAL A 541 35.76 -2.97 11.09
C VAL A 541 34.70 -3.50 10.12
N ALA A 542 33.93 -4.50 10.51
CA ALA A 542 32.84 -5.05 9.68
C ALA A 542 31.79 -3.99 9.32
N HIS A 543 31.39 -3.15 10.29
CA HIS A 543 30.49 -2.01 10.06
C HIS A 543 31.10 -0.99 9.08
N THR A 544 32.37 -0.59 9.27
CA THR A 544 33.06 0.35 8.37
C THR A 544 33.12 -0.17 6.94
N LEU A 545 33.54 -1.42 6.74
CA LEU A 545 33.60 -2.05 5.41
C LEU A 545 32.20 -2.17 4.78
N ARG A 546 31.18 -2.51 5.56
CA ARG A 546 29.77 -2.55 5.12
C ARG A 546 29.33 -1.18 4.56
N MET A 547 29.59 -0.09 5.28
CA MET A 547 29.21 1.26 4.86
C MET A 547 29.97 1.71 3.60
N MET A 548 31.26 1.39 3.49
CA MET A 548 32.06 1.68 2.29
C MET A 548 31.54 0.90 1.06
N VAL A 549 31.32 -0.41 1.18
CA VAL A 549 30.74 -1.25 0.10
C VAL A 549 29.34 -0.76 -0.31
N GLN A 550 28.53 -0.27 0.64
CA GLN A 550 27.21 0.28 0.31
C GLN A 550 27.30 1.53 -0.58
N LYS A 551 28.30 2.39 -0.35
CA LYS A 551 28.55 3.64 -1.08
C LYS A 551 29.16 3.40 -2.47
N GLU A 552 30.19 2.56 -2.55
CA GLU A 552 31.07 2.45 -3.74
C GLU A 552 30.95 1.12 -4.50
N ARG A 553 30.04 0.23 -4.07
CA ARG A 553 29.76 -1.13 -4.62
C ARG A 553 30.88 -2.16 -4.48
N SER A 554 32.13 -1.77 -4.68
CA SER A 554 33.33 -2.59 -4.55
C SER A 554 34.51 -1.74 -4.07
N LEU A 555 35.38 -2.32 -3.25
CA LEU A 555 36.57 -1.69 -2.69
C LEU A 555 37.83 -2.43 -3.15
N ASP A 556 38.98 -1.76 -3.23
CA ASP A 556 40.26 -2.35 -3.66
C ASP A 556 41.15 -2.82 -2.48
N ILE A 557 40.58 -2.99 -1.28
CA ILE A 557 41.34 -3.21 -0.02
C ILE A 557 42.13 -4.54 -0.01
N LEU A 558 41.62 -5.58 -0.65
CA LEU A 558 42.23 -6.91 -0.81
C LEU A 558 42.67 -7.15 -2.26
N LYS A 559 42.96 -6.08 -3.02
CA LYS A 559 43.40 -6.18 -4.42
C LYS A 559 44.68 -7.02 -4.53
N GLY A 560 44.63 -8.05 -5.38
CA GLY A 560 45.73 -9.00 -5.55
C GLY A 560 45.87 -10.04 -4.42
N LYS A 561 44.93 -10.11 -3.47
CA LYS A 561 44.85 -11.18 -2.47
C LYS A 561 43.95 -12.32 -2.92
N VAL A 562 44.27 -13.54 -2.51
CA VAL A 562 43.60 -14.77 -2.93
C VAL A 562 43.11 -15.57 -1.72
N MET A 563 41.85 -15.97 -1.72
CA MET A 563 41.23 -16.83 -0.70
C MET A 563 40.94 -18.21 -1.27
N ALA A 564 41.46 -19.27 -0.65
CA ALA A 564 41.04 -20.64 -0.92
C ALA A 564 39.73 -20.94 -0.17
N SER A 565 38.72 -21.45 -0.87
CA SER A 565 37.43 -21.84 -0.31
C SER A 565 37.26 -23.36 -0.35
N MET A 566 37.62 -24.03 0.74
CA MET A 566 37.68 -25.49 0.87
C MET A 566 36.47 -26.02 1.64
N PHE A 567 35.48 -26.56 0.93
CA PHE A 567 34.22 -27.04 1.51
C PHE A 567 34.05 -28.54 1.19
N TYR A 568 34.21 -29.38 2.22
CA TYR A 568 34.00 -30.83 2.21
C TYR A 568 32.62 -31.24 2.79
N GLU A 569 31.77 -30.27 3.10
CA GLU A 569 30.33 -30.53 3.31
C GLU A 569 29.49 -29.40 2.70
N VAL A 570 28.32 -29.74 2.18
CA VAL A 570 27.50 -28.86 1.35
C VAL A 570 26.96 -27.65 2.13
N SER A 571 27.43 -26.45 1.79
CA SER A 571 26.84 -25.20 2.28
C SER A 571 26.99 -24.05 1.27
N THR A 572 26.06 -23.98 0.32
CA THR A 572 25.99 -22.91 -0.69
C THR A 572 25.92 -21.52 -0.04
N ARG A 573 25.12 -21.36 1.03
CA ARG A 573 24.96 -20.07 1.73
C ARG A 573 26.29 -19.59 2.31
N THR A 574 27.00 -20.45 3.04
CA THR A 574 28.27 -20.09 3.69
C THR A 574 29.36 -19.85 2.66
N SER A 575 29.57 -20.76 1.70
CA SER A 575 30.61 -20.64 0.67
C SER A 575 30.41 -19.38 -0.19
N SER A 576 29.19 -19.14 -0.70
CA SER A 576 28.88 -17.93 -1.46
C SER A 576 29.02 -16.64 -0.64
N SER A 577 28.79 -16.66 0.68
CA SER A 577 29.01 -15.46 1.51
C SER A 577 30.49 -15.08 1.62
N PHE A 578 31.40 -16.05 1.79
CA PHE A 578 32.84 -15.79 1.79
C PHE A 578 33.31 -15.31 0.41
N ALA A 579 32.88 -15.98 -0.66
CA ALA A 579 33.25 -15.60 -2.02
C ALA A 579 32.78 -14.17 -2.39
N ALA A 580 31.54 -13.81 -2.02
CA ALA A 580 31.00 -12.48 -2.24
C ALA A 580 31.68 -11.40 -1.38
N ALA A 581 32.12 -11.73 -0.15
CA ALA A 581 32.91 -10.82 0.68
C ALA A 581 34.27 -10.53 0.04
N MET A 582 35.01 -11.56 -0.38
CA MET A 582 36.33 -11.43 -0.99
C MET A 582 36.28 -10.58 -2.27
N ALA A 583 35.34 -10.89 -3.17
CA ALA A 583 35.18 -10.15 -4.43
C ALA A 583 34.76 -8.68 -4.23
N ARG A 584 33.94 -8.37 -3.23
CA ARG A 584 33.55 -6.99 -2.89
C ARG A 584 34.68 -6.16 -2.28
N LEU A 585 35.71 -6.82 -1.76
CA LEU A 585 36.94 -6.20 -1.26
C LEU A 585 38.07 -6.26 -2.30
N GLY A 586 37.80 -6.64 -3.55
CA GLY A 586 38.77 -6.62 -4.65
C GLY A 586 39.70 -7.83 -4.71
N GLY A 587 39.48 -8.82 -3.86
CA GLY A 587 40.24 -10.06 -3.81
C GLY A 587 39.65 -11.17 -4.71
N ALA A 588 40.50 -12.15 -5.05
CA ALA A 588 40.12 -13.32 -5.84
C ALA A 588 39.81 -14.54 -4.96
N VAL A 589 39.09 -15.52 -5.52
CA VAL A 589 38.65 -16.74 -4.83
C VAL A 589 39.05 -17.97 -5.63
N LEU A 590 39.76 -18.90 -5.00
CA LEU A 590 40.01 -20.24 -5.51
C LEU A 590 38.98 -21.20 -4.91
N SER A 591 38.00 -21.61 -5.71
CA SER A 591 37.00 -22.60 -5.31
C SER A 591 37.57 -24.01 -5.34
N PHE A 592 37.64 -24.68 -4.20
CA PHE A 592 37.88 -26.12 -4.12
C PHE A 592 36.54 -26.86 -4.14
N SER A 593 36.50 -28.01 -4.83
CA SER A 593 35.36 -28.92 -4.88
C SER A 593 35.87 -30.34 -4.66
N GLU A 594 35.35 -31.00 -3.63
CA GLU A 594 35.76 -32.35 -3.24
C GLU A 594 35.62 -33.34 -4.41
N ALA A 595 34.51 -33.26 -5.14
CA ALA A 595 34.18 -34.14 -6.28
C ALA A 595 35.15 -34.01 -7.48
N THR A 596 35.98 -32.96 -7.54
CA THR A 596 36.99 -32.76 -8.59
C THR A 596 38.41 -32.67 -8.01
N SER A 597 38.60 -33.09 -6.76
CA SER A 597 39.88 -32.98 -6.04
C SER A 597 40.65 -34.31 -5.97
N SER A 598 41.94 -34.24 -5.67
CA SER A 598 42.78 -35.42 -5.40
C SER A 598 42.35 -36.22 -4.16
N VAL A 599 41.46 -35.70 -3.32
CA VAL A 599 40.89 -36.43 -2.17
C VAL A 599 40.10 -37.66 -2.63
N GLN A 600 39.50 -37.62 -3.84
CA GLN A 600 38.89 -38.80 -4.50
C GLN A 600 39.93 -39.91 -4.84
N LYS A 601 41.23 -39.60 -4.77
CA LYS A 601 42.35 -40.54 -4.94
C LYS A 601 43.05 -40.88 -3.62
N GLY A 602 42.49 -40.45 -2.47
CA GLY A 602 43.06 -40.68 -1.14
C GLY A 602 44.08 -39.65 -0.66
N GLU A 603 44.18 -38.47 -1.28
CA GLU A 603 44.99 -37.35 -0.76
C GLU A 603 44.52 -36.95 0.65
N SER A 604 45.45 -36.72 1.58
CA SER A 604 45.09 -36.34 2.95
C SER A 604 44.69 -34.86 3.05
N LEU A 605 43.83 -34.54 4.02
CA LEU A 605 43.44 -33.15 4.30
C LEU A 605 44.65 -32.23 4.55
N ALA A 606 45.72 -32.76 5.16
CA ALA A 606 46.95 -31.99 5.38
C ALA A 606 47.65 -31.63 4.06
N ASP A 607 47.73 -32.58 3.12
CA ASP A 607 48.36 -32.37 1.80
C ASP A 607 47.52 -31.44 0.92
N SER A 608 46.19 -31.60 0.89
CA SER A 608 45.28 -30.69 0.20
C SER A 608 45.39 -29.26 0.72
N VAL A 609 45.40 -29.08 2.05
CA VAL A 609 45.50 -27.76 2.68
C VAL A 609 46.87 -27.14 2.48
N GLN A 610 47.95 -27.91 2.61
CA GLN A 610 49.31 -27.43 2.36
C GLN A 610 49.46 -26.96 0.91
N THR A 611 48.96 -27.75 -0.05
CA THR A 611 48.94 -27.41 -1.49
C THR A 611 48.14 -26.14 -1.76
N MET A 612 46.91 -26.03 -1.25
CA MET A 612 46.09 -24.82 -1.41
C MET A 612 46.70 -23.58 -0.72
N SER A 613 47.45 -23.75 0.36
CA SER A 613 48.14 -22.65 1.07
C SER A 613 49.31 -22.03 0.28
N CYS A 614 49.81 -22.73 -0.75
CA CYS A 614 50.78 -22.19 -1.70
C CYS A 614 50.14 -21.22 -2.71
N TYR A 615 48.85 -21.41 -3.03
CA TYR A 615 48.12 -20.62 -4.03
C TYR A 615 47.26 -19.49 -3.44
N ALA A 616 47.11 -19.42 -2.11
CA ALA A 616 46.27 -18.46 -1.42
C ALA A 616 46.99 -17.73 -0.27
N ASP A 617 46.51 -16.54 0.08
CA ASP A 617 46.91 -15.79 1.28
C ASP A 617 46.19 -16.29 2.54
N VAL A 618 44.99 -16.84 2.38
CA VAL A 618 44.09 -17.28 3.46
C VAL A 618 43.25 -18.48 3.00
N VAL A 619 42.99 -19.42 3.91
CA VAL A 619 42.19 -20.62 3.66
C VAL A 619 40.92 -20.58 4.50
N VAL A 620 39.75 -20.63 3.86
CA VAL A 620 38.47 -20.89 4.53
C VAL A 620 38.18 -22.39 4.40
N LEU A 621 38.03 -23.08 5.53
CA LEU A 621 37.85 -24.53 5.58
C LEU A 621 36.54 -24.91 6.28
N ARG A 622 35.77 -25.82 5.67
CA ARG A 622 34.59 -26.46 6.24
C ARG A 622 34.66 -27.97 5.99
N HIS A 623 34.43 -28.77 7.02
CA HIS A 623 34.66 -30.22 6.99
C HIS A 623 33.63 -31.00 7.82
N PRO A 624 33.21 -32.22 7.44
CA PRO A 624 32.20 -33.00 8.18
C PRO A 624 32.74 -33.65 9.47
N GLN A 625 34.06 -33.84 9.59
CA GLN A 625 34.69 -34.41 10.80
C GLN A 625 35.09 -33.28 11.79
N PRO A 626 34.72 -33.36 13.09
CA PRO A 626 35.21 -32.44 14.12
C PRO A 626 36.72 -32.48 14.30
N GLY A 627 37.33 -31.35 14.68
CA GLY A 627 38.77 -31.20 14.90
C GLY A 627 39.62 -31.15 13.61
N ALA A 628 39.03 -31.45 12.45
CA ALA A 628 39.74 -31.45 11.16
C ALA A 628 40.30 -30.06 10.78
N VAL A 629 39.66 -28.98 11.20
CA VAL A 629 40.15 -27.61 10.96
C VAL A 629 41.34 -27.27 11.87
N GLU A 630 41.39 -27.82 13.08
CA GLU A 630 42.57 -27.71 13.97
C GLU A 630 43.75 -28.53 13.42
N LEU A 631 43.50 -29.73 12.90
CA LEU A 631 44.51 -30.53 12.20
C LEU A 631 45.05 -29.78 10.97
N ALA A 632 44.17 -29.26 10.12
CA ALA A 632 44.56 -28.47 8.95
C ALA A 632 45.42 -27.25 9.33
N ALA A 633 45.12 -26.56 10.43
CA ALA A 633 45.89 -25.41 10.90
C ALA A 633 47.33 -25.77 11.29
N LYS A 634 47.57 -26.96 11.86
CA LYS A 634 48.92 -27.44 12.23
C LYS A 634 49.86 -27.65 11.02
N HIS A 635 49.29 -27.83 9.83
CA HIS A 635 50.04 -28.02 8.58
C HIS A 635 49.98 -26.81 7.63
N CYS A 636 49.13 -25.81 7.91
CA CYS A 636 48.95 -24.63 7.06
C CYS A 636 49.82 -23.45 7.51
N ARG A 637 50.66 -22.93 6.62
CA ARG A 637 51.47 -21.71 6.87
C ARG A 637 50.72 -20.40 6.59
N ARG A 638 49.41 -20.47 6.34
CA ARG A 638 48.51 -19.34 6.09
C ARG A 638 47.42 -19.31 7.16
N PRO A 639 46.82 -18.15 7.46
CA PRO A 639 45.62 -18.08 8.29
C PRO A 639 44.54 -19.04 7.77
N VAL A 640 44.01 -19.86 8.68
CA VAL A 640 42.89 -20.79 8.42
C VAL A 640 41.66 -20.26 9.14
N ILE A 641 40.51 -20.25 8.47
CA ILE A 641 39.23 -19.76 9.00
C ILE A 641 38.23 -20.92 9.03
N ASN A 642 37.74 -21.26 10.23
CA ASN A 642 36.74 -22.30 10.45
C ASN A 642 35.34 -21.83 9.98
N ALA A 643 34.83 -22.47 8.93
CA ALA A 643 33.50 -22.31 8.38
C ALA A 643 32.55 -23.50 8.69
N GLY A 644 32.91 -24.32 9.67
CA GLY A 644 32.14 -25.43 10.25
C GLY A 644 32.94 -26.74 10.27
N ASP A 645 33.14 -27.36 11.44
CA ASP A 645 33.82 -28.67 11.58
C ASP A 645 32.95 -29.73 12.29
N GLY A 646 32.17 -30.49 11.50
CA GLY A 646 31.27 -31.54 12.01
C GLY A 646 30.32 -31.06 13.12
N VAL A 647 30.14 -31.84 14.18
CA VAL A 647 29.42 -31.43 15.41
C VAL A 647 30.27 -30.54 16.35
N GLY A 648 31.42 -30.04 15.90
CA GLY A 648 32.32 -29.14 16.61
C GLY A 648 31.86 -27.69 16.56
N GLU A 649 32.67 -26.80 16.00
CA GLU A 649 32.43 -25.35 16.03
C GLU A 649 32.11 -24.75 14.65
N HIS A 650 31.61 -23.52 14.66
CA HIS A 650 31.42 -22.68 13.48
C HIS A 650 31.54 -21.19 13.90
N PRO A 651 32.74 -20.74 14.35
CA PRO A 651 32.92 -19.45 15.00
C PRO A 651 32.50 -18.26 14.12
N THR A 652 32.70 -18.39 12.81
CA THR A 652 32.31 -17.38 11.81
C THR A 652 30.81 -17.15 11.71
N GLN A 653 29.97 -18.15 11.96
CA GLN A 653 28.51 -17.96 12.03
C GLN A 653 28.11 -17.31 13.35
N ALA A 654 28.65 -17.78 14.47
CA ALA A 654 28.36 -17.22 15.79
C ALA A 654 28.77 -15.73 15.92
N LEU A 655 29.90 -15.34 15.33
CA LEU A 655 30.32 -13.95 15.21
C LEU A 655 29.37 -13.12 14.33
N LEU A 656 28.87 -13.68 13.22
CA LEU A 656 27.89 -13.01 12.35
C LEU A 656 26.54 -12.81 13.05
N ASP A 657 26.11 -13.78 13.85
CA ASP A 657 24.86 -13.71 14.61
C ASP A 657 24.95 -12.62 15.70
N ILE A 658 26.05 -12.58 16.47
CA ILE A 658 26.31 -11.53 17.47
C ILE A 658 26.50 -10.15 16.82
N PHE A 659 27.20 -10.06 15.68
CA PHE A 659 27.30 -8.81 14.92
C PHE A 659 25.92 -8.32 14.48
N THR A 660 25.05 -9.21 13.99
CA THR A 660 23.68 -8.88 13.59
C THR A 660 22.85 -8.40 14.80
N ILE A 661 22.96 -9.06 15.96
CA ILE A 661 22.30 -8.59 17.20
C ILE A 661 22.79 -7.18 17.57
N ARG A 662 24.10 -6.92 17.52
CA ARG A 662 24.67 -5.60 17.82
C ARG A 662 24.24 -4.51 16.82
N GLU A 663 24.16 -4.82 15.53
CA GLU A 663 23.79 -3.86 14.46
C GLU A 663 22.30 -3.48 14.47
N GLU A 664 21.41 -4.41 14.86
CA GLU A 664 19.96 -4.15 14.88
C GLU A 664 19.41 -3.73 16.25
N LEU A 665 20.03 -4.15 17.36
CA LEU A 665 19.56 -3.88 18.73
C LEU A 665 20.57 -3.07 19.58
N GLY A 666 21.68 -2.62 18.99
CA GLY A 666 22.70 -1.76 19.60
C GLY A 666 23.62 -2.44 20.63
N THR A 667 23.09 -3.36 21.42
CA THR A 667 23.81 -4.12 22.46
C THR A 667 23.31 -5.56 22.49
N VAL A 668 24.10 -6.46 23.08
CA VAL A 668 23.71 -7.85 23.36
C VAL A 668 23.28 -8.00 24.83
N ASN A 669 23.65 -7.05 25.70
CA ASN A 669 23.45 -7.15 27.14
C ASN A 669 21.99 -6.88 27.54
N GLY A 670 21.51 -7.58 28.57
CA GLY A 670 20.13 -7.50 29.08
C GLY A 670 19.15 -8.45 28.38
N MET A 671 19.57 -9.14 27.32
CA MET A 671 18.68 -9.97 26.50
C MET A 671 18.41 -11.35 27.09
N THR A 672 17.22 -11.87 26.83
CA THR A 672 16.90 -13.30 26.97
C THR A 672 16.93 -13.95 25.59
N ILE A 673 17.92 -14.82 25.34
CA ILE A 673 18.13 -15.51 24.06
C ILE A 673 17.66 -16.95 24.23
N THR A 674 16.65 -17.35 23.45
CA THR A 674 16.08 -18.70 23.49
C THR A 674 16.54 -19.50 22.29
N MET A 675 17.25 -20.60 22.53
CA MET A 675 17.76 -21.52 21.51
C MET A 675 16.83 -22.73 21.41
N VAL A 676 16.35 -23.03 20.21
CA VAL A 676 15.28 -24.02 19.96
C VAL A 676 15.71 -25.03 18.91
N GLY A 677 15.45 -26.33 19.16
CA GLY A 677 15.65 -27.41 18.18
C GLY A 677 16.68 -28.45 18.60
N ASP A 678 17.59 -28.80 17.69
CA ASP A 678 18.70 -29.71 17.97
C ASP A 678 19.86 -28.96 18.64
N LEU A 679 19.90 -29.02 19.97
CA LEU A 679 20.95 -28.41 20.79
C LEU A 679 22.13 -29.36 21.01
N LYS A 680 21.96 -30.66 20.74
CA LYS A 680 22.95 -31.72 20.96
C LYS A 680 23.97 -31.81 19.84
N HIS A 681 23.55 -31.64 18.59
CA HIS A 681 24.41 -31.68 17.39
C HIS A 681 24.55 -30.31 16.70
N GLY A 682 23.93 -29.28 17.26
CA GLY A 682 23.95 -27.91 16.75
C GLY A 682 25.27 -27.16 16.93
N ARG A 683 26.28 -27.44 16.09
CA ARG A 683 27.60 -26.75 16.07
C ARG A 683 27.53 -25.20 16.17
N THR A 684 26.50 -24.60 15.56
CA THR A 684 26.23 -23.15 15.61
C THR A 684 25.68 -22.71 16.96
N VAL A 685 24.80 -23.52 17.58
CA VAL A 685 24.26 -23.31 18.93
C VAL A 685 25.39 -23.32 19.95
N HIS A 686 26.29 -24.32 19.91
CA HIS A 686 27.43 -24.43 20.82
C HIS A 686 28.36 -23.22 20.71
N SER A 687 28.72 -22.85 19.47
CA SER A 687 29.56 -21.70 19.17
C SER A 687 28.94 -20.39 19.68
N LEU A 688 27.66 -20.18 19.40
CA LEU A 688 26.93 -18.97 19.79
C LEU A 688 26.71 -18.87 21.30
N ALA A 689 26.30 -19.96 21.96
CA ALA A 689 26.15 -20.02 23.41
C ALA A 689 27.47 -19.69 24.12
N CYS A 690 28.60 -20.23 23.63
CA CYS A 690 29.90 -19.96 24.20
C CYS A 690 30.34 -18.49 24.03
N LEU A 691 30.17 -17.86 22.85
CA LEU A 691 30.46 -16.42 22.70
C LEU A 691 29.53 -15.55 23.54
N LEU A 692 28.26 -15.93 23.67
CA LEU A 692 27.28 -15.18 24.44
C LEU A 692 27.62 -15.10 25.94
N THR A 693 28.44 -16.01 26.48
CA THR A 693 28.97 -15.89 27.86
C THR A 693 29.82 -14.64 28.10
N GLN A 694 30.37 -14.02 27.05
CA GLN A 694 31.12 -12.76 27.13
C GLN A 694 30.20 -11.53 27.30
N TYR A 695 28.87 -11.74 27.30
CA TYR A 695 27.84 -10.72 27.41
C TYR A 695 26.88 -11.04 28.56
N ARG A 696 26.24 -10.01 29.13
CA ARG A 696 25.25 -10.19 30.20
C ARG A 696 23.89 -10.61 29.61
N VAL A 697 23.70 -11.90 29.32
CA VAL A 697 22.45 -12.45 28.77
C VAL A 697 21.88 -13.58 29.62
N SER A 698 20.56 -13.78 29.52
CA SER A 698 19.89 -15.02 29.97
C SER A 698 19.76 -15.97 28.77
N LEU A 699 20.36 -17.15 28.86
CA LEU A 699 20.18 -18.20 27.85
C LEU A 699 19.05 -19.14 28.27
N ARG A 700 18.15 -19.47 27.33
CA ARG A 700 17.10 -20.47 27.50
C ARG A 700 17.24 -21.55 26.43
N TYR A 701 17.03 -22.81 26.80
CA TYR A 701 17.24 -23.97 25.95
C TYR A 701 15.94 -24.76 25.80
N VAL A 702 15.47 -24.96 24.58
CA VAL A 702 14.20 -25.63 24.27
C VAL A 702 14.44 -26.73 23.23
N ALA A 703 14.58 -27.97 23.71
CA ALA A 703 14.77 -29.14 22.85
C ALA A 703 13.91 -30.34 23.32
N PRO A 704 13.52 -31.22 22.39
CA PRO A 704 13.03 -32.57 22.71
C PRO A 704 14.01 -33.30 23.63
N PRO A 705 13.55 -34.18 24.55
CA PRO A 705 14.44 -34.83 25.52
C PRO A 705 15.63 -35.60 24.93
N SER A 706 15.54 -36.06 23.68
CA SER A 706 16.61 -36.75 22.94
C SER A 706 17.69 -35.83 22.35
N LEU A 707 17.43 -34.53 22.23
CA LEU A 707 18.25 -33.52 21.54
C LEU A 707 18.62 -32.31 22.44
N ARG A 708 18.48 -32.48 23.76
CA ARG A 708 18.99 -31.55 24.79
C ARG A 708 20.51 -31.69 24.94
#